data_AF-A0A7S0EF01-F1
#
_entry.id   AF-A0A7S0EF01-F1
#
_cell.length_a   1.000
_cell.length_b   1.000
_cell.length_c   1.000
_cell.angle_alpha   90.00
_cell.angle_beta   90.00
_cell.angle_gamma   90.00
#
_symmetry.space_group_name_H-M   'P 1'
#
loop_
_entity.id
_entity.type
_entity.pdbx_description
1 polymer ?
#
loop_
_entity_poly.entity_id
_entity_poly.type
_entity_poly.pdbx_seq_one_letter_code
_entity_poly.pdbx_strand_id
1 'polypeptide(L)'
;RVITVGEGTYRTMELGYEDFPEDGTRVRASLLPFDGDRFSRAQKLFRIGSITAACVGALAVVGLLSSPATKVAPEWADAKVSSVGDLGASAASAALAMSRHTMTTVAKTESKISSGSDVFDKEGRFVMKDFDRAKPMASFLPGVGGKWGVPMWAFYVNRGQGMATFGVENKDGGIALFQTAEKTYQVTPFVGFRTLLKGTRASGTSFESQPFMPSSDADPKTTPDRKMMMGYNEMEVQEIDASTGIRTNALYITTVNEMFPAMIRRVTYTNEGDDDVELEVVDGLAKLEPTGVGVLQVAAMGRTLEGWMQVFNFVKDHTQPFFHLVSVPADTADVTLIKEGHFALAYVEDDANVDSKGDHALLPIICDQQLLFGTDTSLSIPRKFFSSQDTPGGTSLADILEQPQSITSRTPSAFAAATLKLKPGESKTIALIIGHAATQDIFTNVIVPKLRKKGYTTAMRTAAKQVGTDLTERVAMSSGVPSMDAYAKQNYLDNVLRGGMPVEMGIQPDTNPKIYHTFSRIHGDLERDYNNFELEQSVFSQGPGNFRDVNQNRRCDVLQMPSVYDFNVRQFLTYVQADGYNQLTVANAFFKIQDAYRVTQIVSQLVPPGPNAVLLTAMLSGPFRPGQLFKNITLAGIKISADRELVLNLVTKYAEQVPAGQYAQNGFWTDHFTYNLDLVWDFLSVFPDQKEYMLYDAPGIPFFLSPGRVANRTEKNQLVADEKIRQYDAVIPSLKKTAQLQKIYAKPDFVGDPSSGGTFQLTTAGEQMKVSVMAKLAILAANKFCILDPLGMGIEMEAGKPGWNDAMNGLPALFGSEMPSAYELHEIVDFVATVTDELGRDTSLPEEVGALLTAIGTQLDLLSAGGEDFDYWDKVHDALESYRSKTEATFSGDTVDWSASLLGKSTGVFGKMLARMDQGIARALAYAPDADQKISPTYFRFSVTDFELAGTMSGRGLPTIQVKGYSDPEVLPLFLEGPTRHMKTLKNQPLADKMAVYKAVAASALHDDELKMYKVGASLKGQPMEIGRMMAFTPGWLENESIWLHMSYKWYLELLRAGLYKEFFKEILTGVVCFMDTKVSGRSPLEASSFIVSSAFPDKSLHGSGFLARLSGTTAEFLSMWNHMMFGPKPFDTNGAGKLQLALAPVISSWMWKEDGTITCNFLGSIDLTYVNAAKKDSWETKITGYVLSAGHGTKDVHIAGAVVGLPHALNVRNKKYTAITVTLE
;
A
#
# COMPACT_ATOMS: atom_id res chain seq x y z
N ARG A 1 -31.12 4.81 -42.32
CA ARG A 1 -32.29 4.97 -43.23
C ARG A 1 -32.02 6.17 -44.12
N VAL A 2 -32.39 6.14 -45.39
CA VAL A 2 -32.15 7.24 -46.37
C VAL A 2 -33.48 7.89 -46.76
N ILE A 3 -33.54 9.23 -46.79
CA ILE A 3 -34.57 10.07 -47.42
C ILE A 3 -33.85 11.32 -48.01
N THR A 4 -34.41 11.91 -49.08
CA THR A 4 -33.77 12.82 -50.07
C THR A 4 -34.85 13.81 -50.62
N VAL A 5 -34.64 14.93 -51.34
CA VAL A 5 -33.52 15.50 -52.14
C VAL A 5 -33.57 17.05 -52.10
N GLY A 6 -32.44 17.75 -52.35
CA GLY A 6 -32.41 19.04 -53.08
C GLY A 6 -32.23 20.33 -52.24
N GLU A 7 -31.73 21.45 -52.78
CA GLU A 7 -31.13 21.75 -54.10
C GLU A 7 -30.06 22.88 -53.98
N GLY A 8 -29.08 22.98 -54.89
CA GLY A 8 -28.14 24.12 -54.94
C GLY A 8 -26.75 23.88 -55.58
N THR A 9 -26.64 23.98 -56.91
CA THR A 9 -25.39 23.82 -57.71
C THR A 9 -24.80 25.18 -58.14
N TYR A 10 -23.51 25.46 -58.42
CA TYR A 10 -22.27 24.69 -58.72
C TYR A 10 -21.05 25.45 -58.09
N ARG A 11 -19.73 25.19 -58.25
CA ARG A 11 -18.86 24.50 -59.26
C ARG A 11 -17.60 23.88 -58.61
N THR A 12 -16.85 23.10 -59.40
CA THR A 12 -15.49 22.60 -59.10
C THR A 12 -14.39 23.37 -59.86
N MET A 13 -13.15 23.29 -59.35
CA MET A 13 -11.91 23.40 -60.13
C MET A 13 -10.82 22.60 -59.40
N GLU A 14 -10.24 21.60 -60.05
CA GLU A 14 -9.23 20.68 -59.47
C GLU A 14 -7.80 21.15 -59.74
N LEU A 15 -6.83 20.74 -58.91
CA LEU A 15 -5.42 20.54 -59.31
C LEU A 15 -4.60 19.74 -58.25
N GLY A 16 -4.45 18.43 -58.47
CA GLY A 16 -3.26 17.64 -58.08
C GLY A 16 -3.08 17.11 -56.62
N TYR A 17 -2.89 15.79 -56.54
CA TYR A 17 -2.05 14.94 -55.63
C TYR A 17 -1.14 15.63 -54.57
N GLU A 18 -0.79 15.01 -53.43
CA GLU A 18 -0.52 13.57 -53.15
C GLU A 18 -1.14 13.04 -51.81
N ASP A 19 -1.04 11.72 -51.58
CA ASP A 19 -1.69 10.99 -50.48
C ASP A 19 -1.06 11.14 -49.08
N PHE A 20 -1.91 11.17 -48.04
CA PHE A 20 -1.60 10.71 -46.67
C PHE A 20 -2.86 10.05 -46.06
N PRO A 21 -2.74 8.91 -45.35
CA PRO A 21 -3.88 8.23 -44.74
C PRO A 21 -4.39 8.92 -43.46
N GLU A 22 -5.70 8.88 -43.24
CA GLU A 22 -6.34 9.35 -42.00
C GLU A 22 -6.14 8.36 -40.85
N ASP A 23 -5.68 8.85 -39.69
CA ASP A 23 -5.71 8.09 -38.43
C ASP A 23 -6.33 8.95 -37.31
N GLY A 24 -7.60 8.69 -37.02
CA GLY A 24 -8.54 9.66 -36.42
C GLY A 24 -8.99 9.37 -35.00
N THR A 25 -8.09 9.05 -34.06
CA THR A 25 -8.47 8.75 -32.66
C THR A 25 -7.95 9.76 -31.64
N ARG A 26 -8.80 10.75 -31.28
CA ARG A 26 -8.54 11.65 -30.14
C ARG A 26 -8.87 10.98 -28.81
N VAL A 27 -7.87 10.49 -28.09
CA VAL A 27 -7.98 10.06 -26.69
C VAL A 27 -7.40 11.14 -25.77
N ARG A 28 -8.08 11.47 -24.66
CA ARG A 28 -7.56 12.38 -23.63
C ARG A 28 -6.46 11.66 -22.82
N ALA A 29 -5.21 11.85 -23.20
CA ALA A 29 -4.06 11.34 -22.45
C ALA A 29 -3.64 12.33 -21.36
N SER A 30 -4.13 12.13 -20.13
CA SER A 30 -3.65 12.85 -18.93
C SER A 30 -2.26 12.35 -18.51
N LEU A 31 -1.24 13.06 -18.99
CA LEU A 31 0.12 13.20 -18.44
C LEU A 31 0.70 12.05 -17.57
N LEU A 32 1.47 11.17 -18.24
CA LEU A 32 2.73 10.59 -17.76
C LEU A 32 2.71 9.57 -16.60
N PRO A 33 2.67 8.25 -16.90
CA PRO A 33 3.47 7.29 -16.16
C PRO A 33 4.98 7.49 -16.43
N PHE A 34 5.84 7.06 -15.50
CA PHE A 34 7.31 7.17 -15.62
C PHE A 34 7.87 6.22 -16.69
N ASP A 35 8.08 6.75 -17.90
CA ASP A 35 8.72 6.03 -19.01
C ASP A 35 10.24 6.23 -19.02
N GLY A 36 10.97 5.12 -18.85
CA GLY A 36 12.44 5.10 -18.84
C GLY A 36 13.10 5.50 -20.16
N ASP A 37 12.44 5.38 -21.32
CA ASP A 37 13.05 5.80 -22.61
C ASP A 37 13.26 7.32 -22.68
N ARG A 38 12.52 8.11 -21.89
CA ARG A 38 12.71 9.57 -21.87
C ARG A 38 14.11 9.98 -21.38
N PHE A 39 14.73 9.18 -20.50
CA PHE A 39 16.11 9.41 -20.05
C PHE A 39 17.13 9.17 -21.18
N SER A 40 16.88 8.20 -22.07
CA SER A 40 17.72 7.92 -23.25
C SER A 40 17.74 9.10 -24.23
N ARG A 41 16.55 9.70 -24.45
CA ARG A 41 16.37 10.86 -25.34
C ARG A 41 16.95 12.14 -24.74
N ALA A 42 16.82 12.33 -23.43
CA ALA A 42 17.45 13.45 -22.72
C ALA A 42 18.97 13.47 -22.89
N GLN A 43 19.65 12.31 -22.77
CA GLN A 43 21.10 12.22 -22.98
C GLN A 43 21.52 12.51 -24.44
N LYS A 44 20.72 12.10 -25.44
CA LYS A 44 20.96 12.47 -26.84
C LYS A 44 20.78 13.98 -27.08
N LEU A 45 19.76 14.60 -26.49
CA LEU A 45 19.55 16.05 -26.57
C LEU A 45 20.69 16.85 -25.89
N PHE A 46 21.16 16.42 -24.72
CA PHE A 46 22.33 17.04 -24.07
C PHE A 46 23.60 16.95 -24.93
N ARG A 47 23.87 15.82 -25.60
CA ARG A 47 25.00 15.72 -26.55
C ARG A 47 24.89 16.70 -27.74
N ILE A 48 23.67 16.99 -28.22
CA ILE A 48 23.46 17.94 -29.33
C ILE A 48 23.61 19.39 -28.82
N GLY A 49 22.99 19.75 -27.69
CA GLY A 49 23.09 21.09 -27.09
C GLY A 49 24.53 21.50 -26.75
N SER A 50 25.36 20.55 -26.29
CA SER A 50 26.80 20.77 -26.06
C SER A 50 27.57 21.22 -27.30
N ILE A 51 27.16 20.75 -28.49
CA ILE A 51 27.81 21.12 -29.76
C ILE A 51 27.40 22.53 -30.18
N THR A 52 26.12 22.89 -30.02
CA THR A 52 25.64 24.25 -30.33
C THR A 52 26.29 25.31 -29.42
N ALA A 53 26.46 25.01 -28.13
CA ALA A 53 27.15 25.91 -27.20
C ALA A 53 28.63 26.18 -27.60
N ALA A 54 29.33 25.15 -28.09
CA ALA A 54 30.70 25.28 -28.56
C ALA A 54 30.82 26.18 -29.81
N CYS A 55 29.82 26.19 -30.70
CA CYS A 55 29.83 27.05 -31.89
C CYS A 55 29.54 28.53 -31.57
N VAL A 56 28.72 28.84 -30.56
CA VAL A 56 28.39 30.23 -30.20
C VAL A 56 29.55 30.91 -29.46
N GLY A 57 30.33 30.17 -28.67
CA GLY A 57 31.52 30.71 -27.99
C GLY A 57 32.67 31.13 -28.91
N ALA A 58 32.64 30.76 -30.19
CA ALA A 58 33.76 30.94 -31.13
C ALA A 58 33.78 32.30 -31.86
N LEU A 59 32.79 33.18 -31.65
CA LEU A 59 32.59 34.39 -32.47
C LEU A 59 32.84 35.73 -31.73
N ALA A 60 33.35 35.71 -30.51
CA ALA A 60 33.37 36.89 -29.63
C ALA A 60 34.67 37.18 -28.85
N VAL A 61 35.86 36.97 -29.44
CA VAL A 61 37.07 37.76 -29.10
C VAL A 61 37.93 38.01 -30.35
N VAL A 62 37.94 39.25 -30.84
CA VAL A 62 39.02 39.80 -31.67
C VAL A 62 39.52 41.07 -30.96
N GLY A 63 40.62 40.96 -30.20
CA GLY A 63 40.94 41.99 -29.20
C GLY A 63 42.31 41.86 -28.50
N LEU A 64 43.39 41.90 -29.29
CA LEU A 64 44.74 42.38 -28.92
C LEU A 64 45.48 41.80 -27.67
N LEU A 65 46.50 40.97 -27.96
CA LEU A 65 47.88 41.02 -27.45
C LEU A 65 48.11 41.35 -25.94
N SER A 66 48.78 40.50 -25.15
CA SER A 66 50.21 40.16 -25.38
C SER A 66 50.72 39.02 -24.47
N SER A 67 51.97 38.58 -24.68
CA SER A 67 52.65 37.42 -24.07
C SER A 67 54.14 37.78 -23.79
N PRO A 68 54.99 36.99 -23.08
CA PRO A 68 54.88 35.54 -22.85
C PRO A 68 55.29 34.93 -21.48
N ALA A 69 54.60 33.83 -21.17
CA ALA A 69 55.04 32.54 -20.60
C ALA A 69 56.33 32.37 -19.74
N THR A 70 56.21 31.53 -18.72
CA THR A 70 57.12 30.37 -18.54
C THR A 70 56.35 29.15 -17.99
N LYS A 71 56.98 27.98 -17.90
CA LYS A 71 56.33 26.65 -17.77
C LYS A 71 56.56 25.95 -16.41
N VAL A 72 55.89 24.81 -16.25
CA VAL A 72 56.24 23.59 -15.46
C VAL A 72 55.43 23.37 -14.16
N ALA A 73 54.96 22.11 -13.99
CA ALA A 73 54.27 21.59 -12.79
C ALA A 73 55.26 20.91 -11.83
N PRO A 74 54.84 20.37 -10.67
CA PRO A 74 54.84 18.90 -10.59
C PRO A 74 53.76 18.27 -9.67
N GLU A 75 53.74 16.94 -9.70
CA GLU A 75 53.05 16.04 -8.76
C GLU A 75 53.64 16.14 -7.33
N TRP A 76 52.86 15.77 -6.30
CA TRP A 76 53.35 15.48 -4.94
C TRP A 76 52.68 14.21 -4.39
N ALA A 77 53.40 13.44 -3.58
CA ALA A 77 53.03 12.09 -3.11
C ALA A 77 53.20 11.91 -1.58
N ASP A 78 53.02 10.68 -1.08
CA ASP A 78 52.96 10.30 0.34
C ASP A 78 54.16 10.72 1.23
N ALA A 79 53.87 11.01 2.52
CA ALA A 79 54.84 10.78 3.61
C ALA A 79 54.20 10.62 5.02
N LYS A 80 54.26 9.38 5.53
CA LYS A 80 54.49 8.87 6.91
C LYS A 80 54.30 9.76 8.17
N VAL A 81 53.83 9.10 9.23
CA VAL A 81 53.86 9.50 10.65
C VAL A 81 55.03 8.82 11.40
N SER A 82 55.54 9.40 12.51
CA SER A 82 56.42 8.71 13.48
C SER A 82 56.09 9.07 14.95
N SER A 83 56.49 8.17 15.86
CA SER A 83 56.24 8.13 17.33
C SER A 83 56.96 9.26 18.12
N VAL A 84 56.72 9.52 19.43
CA VAL A 84 56.77 8.71 20.68
C VAL A 84 55.96 9.47 21.77
N GLY A 85 55.40 8.94 22.87
CA GLY A 85 55.32 7.62 23.55
C GLY A 85 54.46 7.82 24.83
N ASP A 86 54.43 7.05 25.92
CA ASP A 86 54.94 5.71 26.32
C ASP A 86 54.25 5.33 27.68
N LEU A 87 54.51 4.13 28.24
CA LEU A 87 54.13 3.57 29.56
C LEU A 87 52.85 2.71 29.66
N GLY A 88 52.96 1.57 30.36
CA GLY A 88 51.81 0.91 31.02
C GLY A 88 51.54 -0.59 30.74
N ALA A 89 52.56 -1.43 30.50
CA ALA A 89 52.33 -2.85 30.24
C ALA A 89 52.14 -3.72 31.51
N SER A 90 51.24 -4.72 31.44
CA SER A 90 51.56 -6.09 31.89
C SER A 90 50.55 -7.11 31.34
N ALA A 91 51.02 -8.34 31.11
CA ALA A 91 50.19 -9.49 30.75
C ALA A 91 50.76 -10.74 31.44
N ALA A 92 49.90 -11.69 31.81
CA ALA A 92 50.28 -13.01 32.35
C ALA A 92 49.23 -14.05 31.95
N SER A 93 49.61 -15.31 31.85
CA SER A 93 48.85 -16.35 31.15
C SER A 93 48.67 -17.66 31.94
N ALA A 94 47.60 -18.38 31.60
CA ALA A 94 47.36 -19.83 31.73
C ALA A 94 47.54 -20.54 33.09
N ALA A 95 46.49 -21.25 33.54
CA ALA A 95 46.50 -22.72 33.73
C ALA A 95 45.11 -23.29 34.12
N LEU A 96 44.97 -24.62 34.01
CA LEU A 96 43.75 -25.42 34.15
C LEU A 96 43.12 -25.44 35.57
N ALA A 97 41.78 -25.60 35.61
CA ALA A 97 41.08 -26.49 36.54
C ALA A 97 39.74 -26.98 35.92
N MET A 98 39.30 -28.20 36.26
CA MET A 98 38.00 -28.78 35.85
C MET A 98 37.03 -28.89 37.03
N SER A 99 35.74 -29.10 36.72
CA SER A 99 34.64 -29.47 37.65
C SER A 99 34.13 -28.30 38.51
N ARG A 100 32.82 -28.10 38.75
CA ARG A 100 31.65 -29.02 38.69
C ARG A 100 30.40 -28.34 38.10
N HIS A 101 29.37 -29.15 37.80
CA HIS A 101 28.01 -28.64 37.62
C HIS A 101 27.45 -28.01 38.91
N THR A 102 26.81 -26.86 38.75
CA THR A 102 25.71 -26.40 39.61
C THR A 102 24.71 -25.67 38.73
N MET A 103 23.42 -26.05 38.80
CA MET A 103 22.36 -25.30 38.13
C MET A 103 22.11 -24.00 38.91
N THR A 104 22.54 -22.87 38.37
CA THR A 104 22.09 -21.56 38.83
C THR A 104 20.84 -21.15 38.06
N THR A 105 19.75 -20.92 38.79
CA THR A 105 18.48 -20.41 38.28
C THR A 105 18.67 -19.16 37.42
N VAL A 106 18.03 -19.12 36.24
CA VAL A 106 17.94 -17.90 35.43
C VAL A 106 17.28 -16.82 36.29
N ALA A 107 18.05 -15.76 36.58
CA ALA A 107 17.53 -14.64 37.35
C ALA A 107 16.44 -13.93 36.54
N LYS A 108 15.36 -13.52 37.22
CA LYS A 108 14.32 -12.68 36.64
C LYS A 108 14.88 -11.30 36.28
N THR A 109 15.37 -11.14 35.04
CA THR A 109 15.32 -9.84 34.38
C THR A 109 13.87 -9.55 34.00
N GLU A 110 13.09 -9.13 35.01
CA GLU A 110 11.88 -8.34 34.79
C GLU A 110 12.34 -6.99 34.22
N SER A 111 12.58 -6.94 32.91
CA SER A 111 12.49 -5.69 32.19
C SER A 111 11.07 -5.17 32.44
N LYS A 112 10.95 -3.93 32.90
CA LYS A 112 9.67 -3.26 32.86
C LYS A 112 9.32 -3.05 31.39
N ILE A 113 8.53 -3.97 30.83
CA ILE A 113 7.58 -3.63 29.77
C ILE A 113 6.88 -2.37 30.27
N SER A 114 7.13 -1.23 29.64
CA SER A 114 6.51 0.02 30.06
C SER A 114 5.00 -0.16 29.91
N SER A 115 4.27 0.07 31.00
CA SER A 115 2.81 0.04 30.97
C SER A 115 2.35 1.07 29.95
N GLY A 116 1.86 0.60 28.80
CA GLY A 116 1.57 1.44 27.64
C GLY A 116 0.56 2.56 27.92
N SER A 117 -0.19 2.45 29.02
CA SER A 117 -1.04 3.49 29.62
C SER A 117 -0.41 4.88 29.60
N ASP A 118 0.90 4.99 29.84
CA ASP A 118 1.55 6.26 30.13
C ASP A 118 1.84 7.11 28.88
N VAL A 119 1.59 6.56 27.68
CA VAL A 119 1.75 7.23 26.38
C VAL A 119 0.46 7.36 25.56
N PHE A 120 -0.68 6.87 26.07
CA PHE A 120 -2.00 7.08 25.46
C PHE A 120 -2.85 8.03 26.32
N ASP A 121 -3.67 8.87 25.68
CA ASP A 121 -4.66 9.67 26.40
C ASP A 121 -5.95 8.87 26.72
N LYS A 122 -6.84 9.49 27.48
CA LYS A 122 -8.16 8.94 27.85
C LYS A 122 -9.08 8.61 26.66
N GLU A 123 -8.75 9.05 25.45
CA GLU A 123 -9.48 8.78 24.22
C GLU A 123 -8.78 7.70 23.36
N GLY A 124 -7.71 7.06 23.90
CA GLY A 124 -6.93 6.01 23.25
C GLY A 124 -5.88 6.53 22.25
N ARG A 125 -5.59 7.84 22.25
CA ARG A 125 -4.73 8.47 21.25
C ARG A 125 -3.29 8.50 21.71
N PHE A 126 -2.33 8.19 20.84
CA PHE A 126 -0.90 8.25 21.18
C PHE A 126 -0.47 9.72 21.38
N VAL A 127 0.22 10.00 22.48
CA VAL A 127 0.64 11.37 22.86
C VAL A 127 2.15 11.55 22.68
N MET A 128 2.54 12.19 21.59
CA MET A 128 3.91 12.68 21.39
C MET A 128 4.07 14.02 22.12
N LYS A 129 4.83 14.01 23.22
CA LYS A 129 5.29 15.23 23.91
C LYS A 129 6.48 15.83 23.15
N ASP A 130 6.64 17.15 23.21
CA ASP A 130 7.75 17.88 22.58
C ASP A 130 7.86 17.59 21.07
N PHE A 131 6.71 17.45 20.39
CA PHE A 131 6.62 16.87 19.04
C PHE A 131 7.44 17.63 17.99
N ASP A 132 7.54 18.94 18.12
CA ASP A 132 8.31 19.85 17.28
C ASP A 132 9.83 19.76 17.50
N ARG A 133 10.24 19.31 18.70
CA ARG A 133 11.64 19.01 19.07
C ARG A 133 12.02 17.54 18.81
N ALA A 134 11.05 16.64 18.69
CA ALA A 134 11.26 15.21 18.41
C ALA A 134 11.84 14.94 17.00
N LYS A 135 12.39 13.73 16.78
CA LYS A 135 12.87 13.25 15.46
C LYS A 135 11.80 13.51 14.38
N PRO A 136 12.15 14.03 13.18
CA PRO A 136 11.16 14.29 12.13
C PRO A 136 10.38 13.04 11.74
N MET A 137 9.05 13.14 11.68
CA MET A 137 8.16 12.07 11.22
C MET A 137 6.97 12.61 10.43
N ALA A 138 6.46 11.76 9.54
CA ALA A 138 5.27 11.99 8.75
C ALA A 138 4.27 10.83 8.93
N SER A 139 2.98 11.15 8.90
CA SER A 139 1.85 10.20 8.84
C SER A 139 0.64 10.87 8.16
N PHE A 140 -0.54 10.25 8.22
CA PHE A 140 -1.75 10.70 7.53
C PHE A 140 -3.04 10.35 8.28
N LEU A 141 -4.09 11.12 8.02
CA LEU A 141 -5.45 10.66 8.30
C LEU A 141 -5.84 9.62 7.23
N PRO A 142 -6.60 8.55 7.55
CA PRO A 142 -6.86 7.44 6.64
C PRO A 142 -7.36 7.82 5.24
N GLY A 143 -8.10 8.93 5.14
CA GLY A 143 -8.75 9.35 3.91
C GLY A 143 -9.91 8.44 3.52
N VAL A 144 -10.72 8.03 4.51
CA VAL A 144 -11.89 7.16 4.31
C VAL A 144 -13.15 7.98 4.54
N GLY A 145 -13.88 8.28 3.46
CA GLY A 145 -15.16 8.99 3.52
C GLY A 145 -16.35 8.15 4.06
N GLY A 146 -16.11 6.96 4.60
CA GLY A 146 -17.15 5.96 4.88
C GLY A 146 -17.74 5.34 3.61
N LYS A 147 -18.68 4.39 3.74
CA LYS A 147 -19.30 3.74 2.55
C LYS A 147 -20.04 4.75 1.67
N TRP A 148 -20.74 5.70 2.30
CA TRP A 148 -21.67 6.62 1.63
C TRP A 148 -21.16 8.05 1.47
N GLY A 149 -19.85 8.28 1.68
CA GLY A 149 -19.21 9.59 1.48
C GLY A 149 -17.96 9.56 0.60
N VAL A 150 -17.54 10.75 0.17
CA VAL A 150 -16.42 10.98 -0.75
C VAL A 150 -15.13 11.29 0.03
N PRO A 151 -13.99 10.63 -0.26
CA PRO A 151 -12.78 10.75 0.55
C PRO A 151 -11.93 12.00 0.25
N MET A 152 -11.37 12.57 1.31
CA MET A 152 -10.28 13.55 1.28
C MET A 152 -8.99 12.91 1.81
N TRP A 153 -7.86 13.03 1.12
CA TRP A 153 -6.56 12.63 1.65
C TRP A 153 -5.94 13.77 2.48
N ALA A 154 -5.20 13.46 3.55
CA ALA A 154 -4.58 14.45 4.42
C ALA A 154 -3.32 13.89 5.12
N PHE A 155 -2.17 14.52 4.88
CA PHE A 155 -0.87 14.15 5.43
C PHE A 155 -0.37 15.20 6.42
N TYR A 156 0.22 14.74 7.53
CA TYR A 156 0.74 15.60 8.59
C TYR A 156 2.17 15.20 8.98
N VAL A 157 2.89 16.16 9.57
CA VAL A 157 4.25 16.00 10.08
C VAL A 157 4.33 16.55 11.50
N ASN A 158 5.31 16.15 12.29
CA ASN A 158 5.51 16.69 13.63
C ASN A 158 6.17 18.10 13.65
N ARG A 159 5.73 19.04 12.79
CA ARG A 159 6.25 20.42 12.72
C ARG A 159 5.12 21.43 12.52
N GLY A 160 5.24 22.60 13.15
CA GLY A 160 4.21 23.63 13.09
C GLY A 160 2.87 23.12 13.63
N GLN A 161 1.77 23.48 12.97
CA GLN A 161 0.42 23.03 13.34
C GLN A 161 0.06 21.61 12.86
N GLY A 162 1.06 20.78 12.55
CA GLY A 162 0.90 19.38 12.18
C GLY A 162 0.55 19.15 10.71
N MET A 163 -0.62 19.63 10.27
CA MET A 163 -1.16 19.35 8.93
C MET A 163 -0.31 19.98 7.82
N ALA A 164 0.26 19.14 6.95
CA ALA A 164 1.25 19.55 5.95
C ALA A 164 0.65 19.76 4.56
N THR A 165 -0.19 18.81 4.10
CA THR A 165 -0.85 18.86 2.79
C THR A 165 -2.09 17.96 2.80
N PHE A 166 -3.17 18.40 2.15
CA PHE A 166 -4.44 17.68 2.08
C PHE A 166 -5.18 18.02 0.78
N GLY A 167 -6.06 17.14 0.30
CA GLY A 167 -6.71 17.32 -0.99
C GLY A 167 -7.61 16.18 -1.45
N VAL A 168 -7.97 16.22 -2.74
CA VAL A 168 -8.86 15.26 -3.42
C VAL A 168 -8.08 14.38 -4.38
N GLU A 169 -8.59 13.18 -4.65
CA GLU A 169 -8.10 12.25 -5.68
C GLU A 169 -6.63 11.80 -5.53
N ASN A 170 -5.68 12.60 -5.99
CA ASN A 170 -4.25 12.31 -6.10
C ASN A 170 -3.41 13.56 -5.76
N LYS A 171 -2.09 13.53 -5.99
CA LYS A 171 -1.17 14.63 -5.63
C LYS A 171 -1.48 15.98 -6.30
N ASP A 172 -2.00 15.97 -7.53
CA ASP A 172 -2.38 17.16 -8.29
C ASP A 172 -3.76 17.72 -7.90
N GLY A 173 -4.47 17.06 -6.97
CA GLY A 173 -5.70 17.55 -6.35
C GLY A 173 -5.50 18.18 -4.96
N GLY A 174 -4.28 18.62 -4.65
CA GLY A 174 -3.91 19.21 -3.35
C GLY A 174 -4.50 20.60 -3.13
N ILE A 175 -5.21 20.79 -2.00
CA ILE A 175 -5.70 22.10 -1.52
C ILE A 175 -4.58 22.87 -0.83
N ALA A 176 -3.69 22.15 -0.16
CA ALA A 176 -2.35 22.63 0.21
C ALA A 176 -1.33 21.80 -0.57
N LEU A 177 -0.36 22.45 -1.22
CA LEU A 177 0.57 21.84 -2.18
C LEU A 177 1.18 20.53 -1.66
N PHE A 178 1.05 19.44 -2.42
CA PHE A 178 1.73 18.20 -2.09
C PHE A 178 3.25 18.37 -2.24
N GLN A 179 3.99 18.02 -1.20
CA GLN A 179 5.46 18.09 -1.16
C GLN A 179 6.05 16.85 -0.49
N THR A 180 7.31 16.58 -0.80
CA THR A 180 8.10 15.48 -0.24
C THR A 180 8.47 15.75 1.22
N ALA A 181 8.62 14.71 2.03
CA ALA A 181 8.70 14.82 3.49
C ALA A 181 9.79 15.80 3.98
N GLU A 182 10.98 15.74 3.38
CA GLU A 182 12.12 16.59 3.73
C GLU A 182 11.86 18.08 3.48
N LYS A 183 10.97 18.43 2.54
CA LYS A 183 10.49 19.80 2.32
C LYS A 183 9.42 20.18 3.34
N THR A 184 8.44 19.30 3.59
CA THR A 184 7.36 19.59 4.56
C THR A 184 7.89 19.87 5.97
N TYR A 185 8.90 19.12 6.42
CA TYR A 185 9.58 19.37 7.71
C TYR A 185 10.18 20.79 7.84
N GLN A 186 10.50 21.45 6.72
CA GLN A 186 11.03 22.81 6.68
C GLN A 186 9.91 23.87 6.57
N VAL A 187 8.89 23.63 5.74
CA VAL A 187 7.93 24.68 5.33
C VAL A 187 6.56 24.62 5.98
N THR A 188 6.12 23.48 6.54
CA THR A 188 4.79 23.36 7.19
C THR A 188 4.51 24.45 8.25
N PRO A 189 5.47 24.87 9.10
CA PRO A 189 5.24 25.99 10.03
C PRO A 189 5.01 27.36 9.38
N PHE A 190 5.30 27.51 8.08
CA PHE A 190 5.21 28.79 7.37
C PHE A 190 4.04 28.83 6.38
N VAL A 191 3.90 27.82 5.52
CA VAL A 191 2.88 27.78 4.45
C VAL A 191 1.62 26.99 4.78
N GLY A 192 1.67 26.16 5.84
CA GLY A 192 0.54 25.36 6.31
C GLY A 192 -0.48 26.17 7.13
N PHE A 193 -1.11 25.53 8.11
CA PHE A 193 -2.02 26.22 9.01
C PHE A 193 -1.27 27.11 10.00
N ARG A 194 -1.84 28.29 10.23
CA ARG A 194 -1.30 29.36 11.06
C ARG A 194 -2.41 29.97 11.90
N THR A 195 -2.04 30.36 13.11
CA THR A 195 -2.91 31.06 14.05
C THR A 195 -2.13 32.29 14.53
N LEU A 196 -2.74 33.46 14.41
CA LEU A 196 -2.17 34.74 14.81
C LEU A 196 -3.10 35.31 15.89
N LEU A 197 -2.54 35.59 17.07
CA LEU A 197 -3.26 36.12 18.21
C LEU A 197 -2.73 37.51 18.55
N LYS A 198 -3.61 38.50 18.66
CA LYS A 198 -3.32 39.78 19.32
C LYS A 198 -4.31 39.96 20.46
N GLY A 199 -3.83 39.82 21.69
CA GLY A 199 -4.64 39.80 22.90
C GLY A 199 -4.51 41.06 23.74
N THR A 200 -5.54 41.40 24.50
CA THR A 200 -5.50 42.39 25.59
C THR A 200 -6.28 41.87 26.79
N ARG A 201 -5.60 41.80 27.93
CA ARG A 201 -6.14 41.37 29.23
C ARG A 201 -6.82 42.54 29.96
N ALA A 202 -7.78 42.24 30.83
CA ALA A 202 -8.51 43.24 31.62
C ALA A 202 -7.60 44.07 32.55
N SER A 203 -6.44 43.52 32.95
CA SER A 203 -5.33 44.23 33.60
C SER A 203 -4.64 45.31 32.75
N GLY A 204 -4.98 45.44 31.45
CA GLY A 204 -4.35 46.35 30.50
C GLY A 204 -3.09 45.80 29.83
N THR A 205 -2.76 44.52 30.03
CA THR A 205 -1.60 43.87 29.41
C THR A 205 -1.97 43.35 28.02
N SER A 206 -1.28 43.83 26.98
CA SER A 206 -1.45 43.35 25.59
C SER A 206 -0.30 42.44 25.15
N PHE A 207 -0.58 41.51 24.23
CA PHE A 207 0.40 40.57 23.69
C PHE A 207 0.14 40.21 22.22
N GLU A 208 1.19 39.75 21.54
CA GLU A 208 1.17 39.19 20.18
C GLU A 208 1.77 37.79 20.23
N SER A 209 1.11 36.78 19.63
CA SER A 209 1.60 35.40 19.62
C SER A 209 1.19 34.64 18.36
N GLN A 210 2.04 33.70 17.93
CA GLN A 210 1.79 32.81 16.80
C GLN A 210 1.93 31.35 17.26
N PRO A 211 0.86 30.73 17.80
CA PRO A 211 0.95 29.38 18.33
C PRO A 211 1.53 28.36 17.34
N PHE A 212 2.37 27.47 17.86
CA PHE A 212 3.14 26.45 17.13
C PHE A 212 4.24 26.97 16.19
N MET A 213 4.57 28.27 16.18
CA MET A 213 5.74 28.76 15.43
C MET A 213 7.06 28.28 16.06
N PRO A 214 8.10 28.00 15.26
CA PRO A 214 9.44 27.71 15.77
C PRO A 214 9.98 28.88 16.61
N SER A 215 10.44 28.57 17.82
CA SER A 215 10.92 29.51 18.83
C SER A 215 12.27 29.03 19.39
N SER A 216 12.95 29.86 20.20
CA SER A 216 14.20 29.46 20.85
C SER A 216 13.94 28.83 22.21
N ASP A 217 14.40 27.59 22.42
CA ASP A 217 14.34 26.89 23.71
C ASP A 217 15.36 27.42 24.76
N ALA A 218 15.97 28.59 24.52
CA ALA A 218 17.07 29.12 25.34
C ALA A 218 16.64 29.57 26.75
N ASP A 219 15.35 29.81 26.98
CA ASP A 219 14.77 30.01 28.31
C ASP A 219 13.61 29.02 28.54
N PRO A 220 13.83 27.96 29.36
CA PRO A 220 12.79 27.00 29.72
C PRO A 220 11.55 27.59 30.43
N LYS A 221 11.59 28.86 30.86
CA LYS A 221 10.41 29.54 31.45
C LYS A 221 9.48 30.17 30.41
N THR A 222 9.97 30.45 29.21
CA THR A 222 9.19 31.01 28.09
C THR A 222 8.99 29.99 26.95
N THR A 223 9.58 28.80 27.07
CA THR A 223 9.41 27.67 26.15
C THR A 223 8.03 27.02 26.32
N PRO A 224 7.16 26.97 25.28
CA PRO A 224 5.84 26.36 25.42
C PRO A 224 5.86 24.84 25.59
N ASP A 225 4.87 24.31 26.34
CA ASP A 225 4.57 22.88 26.42
C ASP A 225 3.74 22.49 25.18
N ARG A 226 4.33 21.65 24.32
CA ARG A 226 3.78 21.23 23.02
C ARG A 226 3.53 19.73 22.98
N LYS A 227 2.34 19.33 22.51
CA LYS A 227 1.93 17.92 22.37
C LYS A 227 1.22 17.68 21.05
N MET A 228 1.40 16.49 20.47
CA MET A 228 0.61 15.98 19.36
C MET A 228 -0.08 14.68 19.79
N MET A 229 -1.41 14.62 19.62
CA MET A 229 -2.24 13.46 19.92
C MET A 229 -2.76 12.85 18.60
N MET A 230 -2.53 11.55 18.41
CA MET A 230 -2.84 10.84 17.17
C MET A 230 -3.83 9.69 17.42
N GLY A 231 -4.96 9.69 16.71
CA GLY A 231 -5.96 8.61 16.73
C GLY A 231 -6.36 8.17 15.31
N TYR A 232 -7.18 7.12 15.20
CA TYR A 232 -7.44 6.44 13.92
C TYR A 232 -7.85 7.36 12.76
N ASN A 233 -8.70 8.37 13.00
CA ASN A 233 -9.12 9.35 11.99
C ASN A 233 -9.16 10.78 12.55
N GLU A 234 -8.27 11.09 13.48
CA GLU A 234 -8.05 12.46 13.95
C GLU A 234 -6.62 12.70 14.42
N MET A 235 -6.16 13.94 14.26
CA MET A 235 -4.88 14.42 14.79
C MET A 235 -5.12 15.77 15.48
N GLU A 236 -4.52 15.97 16.65
CA GLU A 236 -4.65 17.21 17.41
C GLU A 236 -3.27 17.68 17.89
N VAL A 237 -2.96 18.96 17.73
CA VAL A 237 -1.80 19.60 18.38
C VAL A 237 -2.25 20.55 19.47
N GLN A 238 -1.52 20.54 20.59
CA GLN A 238 -1.72 21.43 21.74
C GLN A 238 -0.45 22.23 22.00
N GLU A 239 -0.63 23.51 22.30
CA GLU A 239 0.37 24.38 22.90
C GLU A 239 -0.20 25.03 24.17
N ILE A 240 0.56 25.02 25.26
CA ILE A 240 0.34 25.83 26.45
C ILE A 240 1.43 26.89 26.50
N ASP A 241 1.06 28.14 26.27
CA ASP A 241 1.97 29.30 26.31
C ASP A 241 1.76 30.07 27.62
N ALA A 242 2.69 29.87 28.55
CA ALA A 242 2.69 30.54 29.85
C ALA A 242 2.99 32.04 29.77
N SER A 243 3.50 32.56 28.64
CA SER A 243 3.79 33.99 28.47
C SER A 243 2.54 34.81 28.12
N THR A 244 1.60 34.21 27.38
CA THR A 244 0.29 34.82 27.09
C THR A 244 -0.82 34.34 28.04
N GLY A 245 -0.63 33.18 28.69
CA GLY A 245 -1.66 32.53 29.50
C GLY A 245 -2.81 31.98 28.63
N ILE A 246 -2.52 31.62 27.38
CA ILE A 246 -3.47 31.03 26.43
C ILE A 246 -3.01 29.61 26.08
N ARG A 247 -3.93 28.66 26.20
CA ARG A 247 -3.76 27.31 25.63
C ARG A 247 -4.49 27.22 24.30
N THR A 248 -3.79 26.75 23.28
CA THR A 248 -4.34 26.56 21.92
C THR A 248 -4.33 25.08 21.56
N ASN A 249 -5.51 24.54 21.22
CA ASN A 249 -5.71 23.16 20.78
C ASN A 249 -6.26 23.15 19.34
N ALA A 250 -5.50 22.66 18.36
CA ALA A 250 -5.92 22.57 16.95
C ALA A 250 -6.14 21.11 16.53
N LEU A 251 -7.39 20.73 16.34
CA LEU A 251 -7.87 19.38 15.99
C LEU A 251 -8.25 19.30 14.50
N TYR A 252 -7.88 18.20 13.84
CA TYR A 252 -8.12 17.91 12.42
C TYR A 252 -8.87 16.58 12.23
N ILE A 253 -9.93 16.60 11.42
CA ILE A 253 -10.68 15.41 10.95
C ILE A 253 -11.08 15.55 9.49
N THR A 254 -11.26 14.43 8.78
CA THR A 254 -11.93 14.41 7.47
C THR A 254 -13.44 14.18 7.62
N THR A 255 -14.25 14.68 6.69
CA THR A 255 -15.69 14.40 6.66
C THR A 255 -15.98 12.98 6.22
N VAL A 256 -16.95 12.32 6.88
CA VAL A 256 -17.42 10.98 6.54
C VAL A 256 -18.93 10.98 6.25
N ASN A 257 -19.36 10.05 5.40
CA ASN A 257 -20.73 9.86 4.91
C ASN A 257 -21.36 11.10 4.22
N GLU A 258 -20.53 12.02 3.74
CA GLU A 258 -20.94 13.20 2.97
C GLU A 258 -20.63 13.08 1.48
N MET A 259 -21.52 13.60 0.63
CA MET A 259 -21.41 13.53 -0.84
C MET A 259 -20.35 14.49 -1.43
N PHE A 260 -19.50 15.07 -0.59
CA PHE A 260 -18.42 15.97 -0.93
C PHE A 260 -17.24 15.74 0.04
N PRO A 261 -15.98 15.90 -0.41
CA PRO A 261 -14.81 15.77 0.44
C PRO A 261 -14.49 17.11 1.13
N ALA A 262 -14.30 17.07 2.45
CA ALA A 262 -13.80 18.21 3.22
C ALA A 262 -12.98 17.76 4.45
N MET A 263 -12.16 18.69 4.95
CA MET A 263 -11.49 18.62 6.23
C MET A 263 -12.10 19.67 7.17
N ILE A 264 -12.34 19.26 8.41
CA ILE A 264 -12.76 20.15 9.49
C ILE A 264 -11.56 20.34 10.41
N ARG A 265 -11.17 21.60 10.61
CA ARG A 265 -10.18 22.04 11.58
C ARG A 265 -10.89 22.82 12.69
N ARG A 266 -10.77 22.38 13.94
CA ARG A 266 -11.33 23.06 15.12
C ARG A 266 -10.20 23.58 15.97
N VAL A 267 -10.10 24.89 16.15
CA VAL A 267 -9.11 25.51 17.05
C VAL A 267 -9.82 26.03 18.28
N THR A 268 -9.45 25.49 19.44
CA THR A 268 -9.99 25.86 20.75
C THR A 268 -8.96 26.68 21.50
N TYR A 269 -9.34 27.90 21.88
CA TYR A 269 -8.56 28.77 22.75
C TYR A 269 -9.10 28.65 24.16
N THR A 270 -8.22 28.50 25.16
CA THR A 270 -8.57 28.54 26.58
C THR A 270 -7.77 29.65 27.26
N ASN A 271 -8.43 30.51 28.03
CA ASN A 271 -7.74 31.45 28.92
C ASN A 271 -7.35 30.72 30.21
N GLU A 272 -6.05 30.48 30.42
CA GLU A 272 -5.49 29.85 31.62
C GLU A 272 -4.89 30.88 32.60
N GLY A 273 -5.07 32.18 32.32
CA GLY A 273 -4.72 33.28 33.23
C GLY A 273 -5.89 33.73 34.12
N ASP A 274 -5.57 34.53 35.13
CA ASP A 274 -6.49 34.91 36.23
C ASP A 274 -7.45 36.07 35.91
N ASP A 275 -7.33 36.73 34.74
CA ASP A 275 -8.21 37.83 34.31
C ASP A 275 -8.82 37.62 32.92
N ASP A 276 -9.97 38.28 32.67
CA ASP A 276 -10.68 38.26 31.38
C ASP A 276 -9.76 38.76 30.24
N VAL A 277 -9.82 38.11 29.07
CA VAL A 277 -9.03 38.46 27.88
C VAL A 277 -9.91 38.67 26.66
N GLU A 278 -9.59 39.69 25.88
CA GLU A 278 -10.12 39.93 24.53
C GLU A 278 -9.03 39.61 23.50
N LEU A 279 -9.36 38.80 22.50
CA LEU A 279 -8.45 38.31 21.47
C LEU A 279 -8.96 38.73 20.09
N GLU A 280 -8.14 39.44 19.32
CA GLU A 280 -8.23 39.41 17.87
C GLU A 280 -7.52 38.16 17.35
N VAL A 281 -8.23 37.35 16.57
CA VAL A 281 -7.79 36.04 16.09
C VAL A 281 -7.86 35.99 14.56
N VAL A 282 -6.74 35.62 13.94
CA VAL A 282 -6.65 35.31 12.51
C VAL A 282 -6.11 33.89 12.36
N ASP A 283 -6.93 32.98 11.84
CA ASP A 283 -6.70 31.54 11.97
C ASP A 283 -7.08 30.77 10.69
N GLY A 284 -6.13 30.05 10.09
CA GLY A 284 -6.39 29.28 8.88
C GLY A 284 -5.16 28.95 8.04
N LEU A 285 -5.38 28.69 6.74
CA LEU A 285 -4.36 28.16 5.84
C LEU A 285 -3.59 29.30 5.16
N ALA A 286 -2.26 29.32 5.29
CA ALA A 286 -1.43 30.41 4.78
C ALA A 286 -1.23 30.40 3.27
N LYS A 287 -1.18 29.22 2.64
CA LYS A 287 -1.25 29.05 1.18
C LYS A 287 -2.25 27.96 0.80
N LEU A 288 -3.20 28.31 -0.07
CA LEU A 288 -4.17 27.42 -0.68
C LEU A 288 -3.90 27.36 -2.18
N GLU A 289 -3.78 26.16 -2.73
CA GLU A 289 -3.65 25.94 -4.17
C GLU A 289 -5.06 25.79 -4.78
N PRO A 290 -5.46 26.60 -5.79
CA PRO A 290 -6.77 26.48 -6.44
C PRO A 290 -6.92 25.18 -7.26
N THR A 291 -8.16 24.71 -7.46
CA THR A 291 -8.38 23.51 -8.30
C THR A 291 -7.88 23.72 -9.73
N GLY A 292 -7.13 22.72 -10.25
CA GLY A 292 -6.47 22.75 -11.55
C GLY A 292 -4.96 22.93 -11.51
N VAL A 293 -4.36 23.03 -10.32
CA VAL A 293 -2.92 23.27 -10.10
C VAL A 293 -2.16 21.96 -9.91
N GLY A 294 -1.40 21.54 -10.93
CA GLY A 294 -0.52 20.37 -10.82
C GLY A 294 0.80 20.68 -10.09
N VAL A 295 1.29 19.74 -9.27
CA VAL A 295 2.50 19.87 -8.44
C VAL A 295 3.73 20.19 -9.29
N LEU A 296 3.88 19.50 -10.43
CA LEU A 296 4.98 19.75 -11.38
C LEU A 296 4.87 21.11 -12.07
N GLN A 297 3.65 21.66 -12.23
CA GLN A 297 3.43 22.98 -12.81
C GLN A 297 3.82 24.08 -11.82
N VAL A 298 3.48 23.92 -10.52
CA VAL A 298 3.94 24.84 -9.47
C VAL A 298 5.47 24.85 -9.40
N ALA A 299 6.10 23.66 -9.39
CA ALA A 299 7.55 23.51 -9.33
C ALA A 299 8.28 24.11 -10.54
N ALA A 300 7.71 24.01 -11.74
CA ALA A 300 8.34 24.50 -12.97
C ALA A 300 8.01 25.97 -13.32
N MET A 301 6.82 26.45 -12.95
CA MET A 301 6.30 27.75 -13.44
C MET A 301 5.34 28.47 -12.48
N GLY A 302 5.39 28.21 -11.17
CA GLY A 302 4.42 28.73 -10.18
C GLY A 302 4.07 30.22 -10.30
N ARG A 303 5.06 31.11 -10.48
CA ARG A 303 4.82 32.57 -10.65
C ARG A 303 4.09 32.94 -11.95
N THR A 304 4.19 32.10 -12.98
CA THR A 304 3.41 32.24 -14.22
C THR A 304 2.01 31.65 -14.04
N LEU A 305 1.92 30.50 -13.36
CA LEU A 305 0.66 29.81 -13.06
C LEU A 305 -0.28 30.64 -12.17
N GLU A 306 0.25 31.48 -11.29
CA GLU A 306 -0.53 32.47 -10.53
C GLU A 306 -1.45 33.31 -11.44
N GLY A 307 -1.06 33.59 -12.69
CA GLY A 307 -1.88 34.34 -13.66
C GLY A 307 -3.21 33.66 -14.06
N TRP A 308 -3.37 32.36 -13.78
CA TRP A 308 -4.64 31.64 -13.94
C TRP A 308 -5.45 31.57 -12.64
N MET A 309 -4.87 31.89 -11.48
CA MET A 309 -5.51 31.75 -10.17
C MET A 309 -6.53 32.86 -9.92
N GLN A 310 -7.75 32.47 -9.50
CA GLN A 310 -8.80 33.40 -9.11
C GLN A 310 -9.62 32.87 -7.92
N VAL A 311 -10.03 33.79 -7.03
CA VAL A 311 -11.03 33.53 -5.98
C VAL A 311 -12.39 34.04 -6.47
N PHE A 312 -13.34 33.11 -6.52
CA PHE A 312 -14.74 33.32 -6.88
C PHE A 312 -15.62 33.39 -5.62
N ASN A 313 -16.90 33.76 -5.78
CA ASN A 313 -17.87 33.94 -4.70
C ASN A 313 -17.45 34.97 -3.61
N PHE A 314 -16.46 35.82 -3.89
CA PHE A 314 -15.92 36.82 -2.97
C PHE A 314 -16.84 38.05 -2.86
N VAL A 315 -18.01 37.84 -2.23
CA VAL A 315 -19.02 38.87 -1.92
C VAL A 315 -18.59 39.71 -0.71
N LYS A 316 -19.27 40.85 -0.48
CA LYS A 316 -18.92 41.89 0.52
C LYS A 316 -18.47 41.37 1.90
N ASP A 317 -19.11 40.34 2.41
CA ASP A 317 -18.86 39.83 3.77
C ASP A 317 -17.71 38.79 3.82
N HIS A 318 -17.16 38.43 2.65
CA HIS A 318 -15.99 37.55 2.43
C HIS A 318 -16.11 36.13 3.05
N THR A 319 -17.33 35.65 3.35
CA THR A 319 -17.55 34.46 4.19
C THR A 319 -17.47 33.09 3.49
N GLN A 320 -17.47 33.05 2.15
CA GLN A 320 -17.63 31.81 1.36
C GLN A 320 -16.78 31.81 0.06
N PRO A 321 -15.45 32.04 0.11
CA PRO A 321 -14.61 32.00 -1.09
C PRO A 321 -14.56 30.62 -1.77
N PHE A 322 -14.44 30.63 -3.10
CA PHE A 322 -14.38 29.45 -3.96
C PHE A 322 -13.16 29.55 -4.90
N PHE A 323 -12.29 28.54 -4.92
CA PHE A 323 -10.93 28.63 -5.46
C PHE A 323 -10.70 27.65 -6.63
N HIS A 324 -10.54 28.18 -7.85
CA HIS A 324 -10.09 27.40 -9.01
C HIS A 324 -9.31 28.26 -10.02
N LEU A 325 -8.61 27.61 -10.95
CA LEU A 325 -8.04 28.30 -12.10
C LEU A 325 -9.14 28.71 -13.08
N VAL A 326 -8.98 29.84 -13.77
CA VAL A 326 -9.96 30.34 -14.76
C VAL A 326 -10.15 29.36 -15.93
N SER A 327 -9.07 28.71 -16.34
CA SER A 327 -9.05 27.67 -17.38
C SER A 327 -7.92 26.68 -17.11
N VAL A 328 -7.91 25.56 -17.83
CA VAL A 328 -6.78 24.61 -17.82
C VAL A 328 -5.52 25.33 -18.39
N PRO A 329 -4.39 25.35 -17.68
CA PRO A 329 -3.14 25.99 -18.13
C PRO A 329 -2.41 25.08 -19.13
N ALA A 330 -2.99 24.89 -20.32
CA ALA A 330 -2.46 24.06 -21.40
C ALA A 330 -2.24 24.86 -22.68
N ASP A 331 -1.08 24.66 -23.32
CA ASP A 331 -0.72 25.27 -24.60
C ASP A 331 -1.46 24.57 -25.77
N THR A 332 -2.76 24.87 -25.89
CA THR A 332 -3.65 24.30 -26.92
C THR A 332 -4.72 25.31 -27.34
N ALA A 333 -5.30 25.11 -28.52
CA ALA A 333 -6.43 25.91 -29.01
C ALA A 333 -7.79 25.55 -28.35
N ASP A 334 -7.85 24.46 -27.55
CA ASP A 334 -9.10 23.96 -26.95
C ASP A 334 -9.23 24.42 -25.49
N VAL A 335 -9.55 25.71 -25.31
CA VAL A 335 -9.59 26.38 -24.00
C VAL A 335 -10.71 25.82 -23.12
N THR A 336 -10.36 24.83 -22.30
CA THR A 336 -11.26 24.21 -21.33
C THR A 336 -11.36 25.08 -20.07
N LEU A 337 -12.57 25.53 -19.72
CA LEU A 337 -12.86 26.21 -18.45
C LEU A 337 -12.96 25.20 -17.30
N ILE A 338 -12.37 25.55 -16.15
CA ILE A 338 -12.58 24.82 -14.90
C ILE A 338 -13.77 25.45 -14.16
N LYS A 339 -14.57 24.62 -13.45
CA LYS A 339 -15.83 25.01 -12.79
C LYS A 339 -16.01 24.41 -11.40
N GLU A 340 -15.40 23.25 -11.19
CA GLU A 340 -15.16 22.66 -9.89
C GLU A 340 -14.05 23.42 -9.16
N GLY A 341 -14.10 23.44 -7.84
CA GLY A 341 -13.26 24.33 -7.04
C GLY A 341 -13.19 23.93 -5.59
N HIS A 342 -12.12 24.36 -4.93
CA HIS A 342 -11.99 24.26 -3.48
C HIS A 342 -12.81 25.36 -2.80
N PHE A 343 -13.16 25.17 -1.54
CA PHE A 343 -13.92 26.15 -0.77
C PHE A 343 -13.41 26.27 0.66
N ALA A 344 -13.66 27.41 1.29
CA ALA A 344 -13.48 27.60 2.72
C ALA A 344 -14.70 28.30 3.34
N LEU A 345 -15.06 27.93 4.57
CA LEU A 345 -15.95 28.71 5.44
C LEU A 345 -15.55 28.49 6.89
N ALA A 346 -15.90 29.43 7.77
CA ALA A 346 -15.64 29.30 9.20
C ALA A 346 -16.74 29.91 10.07
N TYR A 347 -16.82 29.47 11.33
CA TYR A 347 -17.71 30.03 12.35
C TYR A 347 -17.17 29.79 13.77
N VAL A 348 -17.65 30.58 14.73
CA VAL A 348 -17.44 30.31 16.16
C VAL A 348 -18.51 29.34 16.66
N GLU A 349 -18.09 28.26 17.32
CA GLU A 349 -18.96 27.26 17.94
C GLU A 349 -19.54 27.77 19.28
N ASP A 350 -20.34 28.84 19.23
CA ASP A 350 -21.02 29.44 20.37
C ASP A 350 -22.52 29.64 20.04
N ASP A 351 -23.38 29.36 21.02
CA ASP A 351 -24.84 29.52 20.90
C ASP A 351 -25.27 30.97 20.68
N ALA A 352 -24.48 31.95 21.15
CA ALA A 352 -24.69 33.36 20.86
C ALA A 352 -24.54 33.71 19.37
N ASN A 353 -23.88 32.85 18.59
CA ASN A 353 -23.64 33.01 17.16
C ASN A 353 -24.57 32.13 16.28
N VAL A 354 -25.64 31.57 16.83
CA VAL A 354 -26.60 30.71 16.10
C VAL A 354 -27.92 31.46 15.84
N ASP A 355 -28.40 31.43 14.60
CA ASP A 355 -29.66 32.06 14.21
C ASP A 355 -30.92 31.24 14.58
N SER A 356 -32.11 31.80 14.35
CA SER A 356 -33.39 31.14 14.65
C SER A 356 -33.70 29.90 13.78
N LYS A 357 -32.85 29.55 12.82
CA LYS A 357 -32.91 28.34 11.98
C LYS A 357 -31.85 27.30 12.38
N GLY A 358 -31.08 27.57 13.43
CA GLY A 358 -29.98 26.72 13.88
C GLY A 358 -28.72 26.84 13.04
N ASP A 359 -28.55 27.92 12.27
CA ASP A 359 -27.35 28.17 11.46
C ASP A 359 -26.37 29.10 12.18
N HIS A 360 -25.11 28.69 12.31
CA HIS A 360 -24.03 29.57 12.78
C HIS A 360 -23.83 30.75 11.83
N ALA A 361 -23.59 31.94 12.39
CA ALA A 361 -23.04 33.09 11.66
C ALA A 361 -21.64 32.75 11.13
N LEU A 362 -21.37 33.08 9.87
CA LEU A 362 -20.07 32.84 9.25
C LEU A 362 -19.08 33.97 9.56
N LEU A 363 -17.82 33.61 9.68
CA LEU A 363 -16.70 34.54 9.78
C LEU A 363 -16.21 34.95 8.39
N PRO A 364 -15.71 36.20 8.21
CA PRO A 364 -14.99 36.60 7.01
C PRO A 364 -13.72 35.76 6.81
N ILE A 365 -13.41 35.43 5.55
CA ILE A 365 -12.18 34.73 5.16
C ILE A 365 -11.25 35.70 4.42
N ILE A 366 -10.09 35.98 5.01
CA ILE A 366 -9.00 36.70 4.35
C ILE A 366 -8.32 35.75 3.36
N CYS A 367 -8.29 36.15 2.09
CA CYS A 367 -7.78 35.38 0.97
C CYS A 367 -6.48 35.94 0.36
N ASP A 368 -6.08 37.17 0.72
CA ASP A 368 -4.79 37.75 0.35
C ASP A 368 -3.84 37.80 1.55
N GLN A 369 -2.82 36.93 1.52
CA GLN A 369 -1.76 36.86 2.54
C GLN A 369 -1.04 38.21 2.79
N GLN A 370 -1.00 39.14 1.83
CA GLN A 370 -0.32 40.43 2.01
C GLN A 370 -1.03 41.37 3.00
N LEU A 371 -2.32 41.16 3.29
CA LEU A 371 -3.05 41.90 4.32
C LEU A 371 -2.56 41.61 5.75
N LEU A 372 -1.91 40.46 5.94
CA LEU A 372 -1.36 40.01 7.21
C LEU A 372 0.17 40.15 7.23
N PHE A 373 0.84 39.65 6.20
CA PHE A 373 2.31 39.55 6.12
C PHE A 373 2.98 40.73 5.38
N GLY A 374 2.21 41.58 4.70
CA GLY A 374 2.74 42.70 3.92
C GLY A 374 3.67 42.23 2.80
N THR A 375 4.91 42.73 2.82
CA THR A 375 5.98 42.35 1.89
C THR A 375 6.75 41.09 2.29
N ASP A 376 6.42 40.46 3.44
CA ASP A 376 7.13 39.28 3.93
C ASP A 376 6.71 37.99 3.22
N THR A 377 7.32 37.73 2.07
CA THR A 377 7.05 36.53 1.25
C THR A 377 7.53 35.21 1.88
N SER A 378 8.25 35.25 3.01
CA SER A 378 8.53 34.06 3.82
C SER A 378 7.36 33.64 4.70
N LEU A 379 6.37 34.53 4.88
CA LEU A 379 5.25 34.39 5.81
C LEU A 379 5.68 34.19 7.28
N SER A 380 6.92 34.52 7.66
CA SER A 380 7.40 34.31 9.03
C SER A 380 6.77 35.29 10.04
N ILE A 381 6.66 36.58 9.68
CA ILE A 381 6.17 37.66 10.56
C ILE A 381 4.96 38.35 9.92
N PRO A 382 3.79 38.41 10.59
CA PRO A 382 2.60 39.09 10.07
C PRO A 382 2.70 40.62 10.25
N ARG A 383 3.59 41.27 9.48
CA ARG A 383 4.01 42.67 9.60
C ARG A 383 2.91 43.74 9.48
N LYS A 384 1.68 43.37 9.12
CA LYS A 384 0.52 44.27 9.11
C LYS A 384 -0.43 44.04 10.30
N PHE A 385 -0.67 42.79 10.69
CA PHE A 385 -1.53 42.50 11.85
C PHE A 385 -0.82 42.78 13.18
N PHE A 386 0.48 42.50 13.24
CA PHE A 386 1.34 42.77 14.38
C PHE A 386 2.15 44.05 14.22
N SER A 387 2.70 44.53 15.33
CA SER A 387 3.56 45.70 15.42
C SER A 387 4.78 45.61 14.52
N SER A 388 4.97 46.62 13.67
CA SER A 388 6.11 46.73 12.76
C SER A 388 6.57 48.20 12.62
N GLN A 389 7.64 48.44 11.87
CA GLN A 389 8.08 49.81 11.57
C GLN A 389 7.07 50.55 10.68
N ASP A 390 6.33 49.84 9.82
CA ASP A 390 5.32 50.40 8.93
C ASP A 390 3.95 50.55 9.62
N THR A 391 3.68 49.74 10.65
CA THR A 391 2.44 49.74 11.46
C THR A 391 2.77 49.57 12.94
N PRO A 392 3.21 50.63 13.65
CA PRO A 392 3.53 50.57 15.07
C PRO A 392 2.27 50.24 15.90
N GLY A 393 2.31 49.15 16.67
CA GLY A 393 1.15 48.61 17.40
C GLY A 393 0.24 47.68 16.57
N GLY A 394 0.57 47.46 15.29
CA GLY A 394 -0.19 46.62 14.38
C GLY A 394 -1.46 47.31 13.84
N THR A 395 -2.16 46.61 12.96
CA THR A 395 -3.47 47.03 12.43
C THR A 395 -4.57 46.28 13.19
N SER A 396 -5.71 46.92 13.50
CA SER A 396 -6.82 46.19 14.13
C SER A 396 -7.44 45.19 13.15
N LEU A 397 -8.10 44.17 13.67
CA LEU A 397 -8.75 43.16 12.84
C LEU A 397 -9.90 43.77 12.04
N ALA A 398 -10.61 44.76 12.59
CA ALA A 398 -11.63 45.52 11.87
C ALA A 398 -11.02 46.27 10.67
N ASP A 399 -9.94 47.03 10.88
CA ASP A 399 -9.27 47.80 9.82
C ASP A 399 -8.66 46.89 8.74
N ILE A 400 -8.27 45.65 9.06
CA ILE A 400 -7.84 44.64 8.07
C ILE A 400 -9.02 44.14 7.22
N LEU A 401 -10.18 43.92 7.83
CA LEU A 401 -11.36 43.38 7.14
C LEU A 401 -12.02 44.39 6.19
N GLU A 402 -11.82 45.70 6.42
CA GLU A 402 -12.26 46.76 5.49
C GLU A 402 -11.30 46.98 4.30
N GLN A 403 -10.08 46.42 4.32
CA GLN A 403 -9.11 46.61 3.24
C GLN A 403 -9.41 45.75 1.99
N PRO A 404 -9.25 46.29 0.76
CA PRO A 404 -9.39 45.52 -0.48
C PRO A 404 -8.39 44.38 -0.59
N GLN A 405 -8.86 43.19 -0.97
CA GLN A 405 -8.03 41.98 -1.12
C GLN A 405 -7.73 41.68 -2.60
N SER A 406 -6.52 41.21 -2.93
CA SER A 406 -6.20 40.77 -4.29
C SER A 406 -6.67 39.33 -4.51
N ILE A 407 -7.75 39.17 -5.28
CA ILE A 407 -8.42 37.88 -5.56
C ILE A 407 -8.05 37.24 -6.90
N THR A 408 -7.01 37.74 -7.58
CA THR A 408 -6.53 37.26 -8.88
C THR A 408 -5.02 37.38 -8.99
N SER A 409 -4.39 36.58 -9.86
CA SER A 409 -2.96 36.70 -10.22
C SER A 409 -1.99 36.48 -9.05
N ARG A 410 -2.42 35.70 -8.04
CA ARG A 410 -1.70 35.39 -6.79
C ARG A 410 -2.10 34.02 -6.24
N THR A 411 -1.18 33.33 -5.54
CA THR A 411 -1.53 32.21 -4.64
C THR A 411 -2.38 32.75 -3.46
N PRO A 412 -3.62 32.27 -3.29
CA PRO A 412 -4.49 32.72 -2.20
C PRO A 412 -4.15 32.08 -0.85
N SER A 413 -4.73 32.63 0.21
CA SER A 413 -4.82 32.07 1.55
C SER A 413 -6.27 31.76 1.93
N ALA A 414 -6.51 31.18 3.10
CA ALA A 414 -7.85 30.99 3.66
C ALA A 414 -7.83 31.15 5.20
N PHE A 415 -7.80 32.39 5.66
CA PHE A 415 -7.74 32.77 7.08
C PHE A 415 -9.10 33.24 7.60
N ALA A 416 -9.69 32.55 8.58
CA ALA A 416 -10.86 33.02 9.30
C ALA A 416 -10.49 34.14 10.28
N ALA A 417 -11.30 35.19 10.36
CA ALA A 417 -11.11 36.33 11.25
C ALA A 417 -12.21 36.39 12.32
N ALA A 418 -11.85 36.48 13.60
CA ALA A 418 -12.79 36.64 14.71
C ALA A 418 -12.24 37.48 15.87
N THR A 419 -13.13 38.18 16.58
CA THR A 419 -12.84 38.74 17.91
C THR A 419 -13.52 37.87 18.97
N LEU A 420 -12.76 37.40 19.96
CA LEU A 420 -13.24 36.53 21.04
C LEU A 420 -13.04 37.21 22.39
N LYS A 421 -13.93 36.93 23.36
CA LYS A 421 -13.75 37.30 24.77
C LYS A 421 -13.85 36.04 25.63
N LEU A 422 -12.91 35.86 26.55
CA LEU A 422 -12.79 34.65 27.38
C LEU A 422 -12.48 35.01 28.83
N LYS A 423 -13.32 34.56 29.75
CA LYS A 423 -13.06 34.59 31.20
C LYS A 423 -11.99 33.58 31.60
N PRO A 424 -11.39 33.69 32.79
CA PRO A 424 -10.52 32.64 33.37
C PRO A 424 -11.18 31.26 33.31
N GLY A 425 -10.50 30.29 32.70
CA GLY A 425 -10.99 28.93 32.47
C GLY A 425 -12.01 28.76 31.34
N GLU A 426 -12.49 29.84 30.70
CA GLU A 426 -13.40 29.76 29.55
C GLU A 426 -12.66 29.29 28.29
N SER A 427 -13.38 28.57 27.43
CA SER A 427 -12.91 28.16 26.10
C SER A 427 -13.83 28.65 24.99
N LYS A 428 -13.26 29.04 23.85
CA LYS A 428 -13.98 29.34 22.60
C LYS A 428 -13.35 28.58 21.44
N THR A 429 -14.17 28.08 20.53
CA THR A 429 -13.72 27.27 19.39
C THR A 429 -14.09 27.91 18.07
N ILE A 430 -13.11 28.08 17.18
CA ILE A 430 -13.33 28.39 15.77
C ILE A 430 -13.33 27.07 15.00
N ALA A 431 -14.39 26.83 14.22
CA ALA A 431 -14.44 25.78 13.22
C ALA A 431 -14.14 26.38 11.84
N LEU A 432 -13.09 25.89 11.19
CA LEU A 432 -12.74 26.18 9.80
C LEU A 432 -12.92 24.90 8.99
N ILE A 433 -13.73 24.97 7.93
CA ILE A 433 -14.05 23.83 7.06
C ILE A 433 -13.57 24.16 5.65
N ILE A 434 -12.64 23.34 5.14
CA ILE A 434 -12.05 23.49 3.81
C ILE A 434 -12.34 22.22 3.01
N GLY A 435 -12.85 22.35 1.79
CA GLY A 435 -13.29 21.21 0.98
C GLY A 435 -13.26 21.47 -0.51
N HIS A 436 -13.93 20.61 -1.28
CA HIS A 436 -14.05 20.72 -2.74
C HIS A 436 -15.49 20.44 -3.20
N ALA A 437 -15.93 21.15 -4.25
CA ALA A 437 -17.25 20.98 -4.84
C ALA A 437 -17.21 21.11 -6.37
N ALA A 438 -18.07 20.34 -7.05
CA ALA A 438 -18.13 20.29 -8.51
C ALA A 438 -18.59 21.61 -9.18
N THR A 439 -19.26 22.51 -8.44
CA THR A 439 -19.54 23.90 -8.84
C THR A 439 -19.66 24.82 -7.61
N GLN A 440 -19.48 26.13 -7.83
CA GLN A 440 -19.81 27.18 -6.84
C GLN A 440 -21.28 27.10 -6.40
N ASP A 441 -22.21 26.78 -7.31
CA ASP A 441 -23.65 26.64 -7.01
C ASP A 441 -23.92 25.49 -6.03
N ILE A 442 -23.31 24.32 -6.26
CA ILE A 442 -23.41 23.17 -5.34
C ILE A 442 -22.82 23.53 -3.97
N PHE A 443 -21.69 24.25 -3.93
CA PHE A 443 -21.12 24.74 -2.68
C PHE A 443 -22.10 25.65 -1.93
N THR A 444 -22.51 26.78 -2.52
CA THR A 444 -23.35 27.80 -1.88
C THR A 444 -24.74 27.29 -1.52
N ASN A 445 -25.40 26.53 -2.40
CA ASN A 445 -26.81 26.17 -2.27
C ASN A 445 -27.09 24.78 -1.70
N VAL A 446 -26.08 23.88 -1.64
CA VAL A 446 -26.26 22.50 -1.14
C VAL A 446 -25.31 22.15 0.02
N ILE A 447 -24.06 22.64 0.00
CA ILE A 447 -23.05 22.30 1.02
C ILE A 447 -23.09 23.27 2.20
N VAL A 448 -23.01 24.59 1.96
CA VAL A 448 -23.04 25.62 3.03
C VAL A 448 -24.25 25.47 3.98
N PRO A 449 -25.49 25.19 3.53
CA PRO A 449 -26.65 25.03 4.43
C PRO A 449 -26.59 23.79 5.34
N LYS A 450 -25.69 22.83 5.07
CA LYS A 450 -25.38 21.71 5.97
C LYS A 450 -24.29 22.10 6.96
N LEU A 451 -23.16 22.58 6.43
CA LEU A 451 -21.93 22.84 7.18
C LEU A 451 -22.13 23.84 8.33
N ARG A 452 -23.08 24.77 8.19
CA ARG A 452 -23.40 25.80 9.20
C ARG A 452 -24.29 25.33 10.35
N LYS A 453 -24.87 24.13 10.31
CA LYS A 453 -25.84 23.72 11.34
C LYS A 453 -25.17 23.50 12.70
N LYS A 454 -25.81 24.00 13.75
CA LYS A 454 -25.36 23.87 15.14
C LYS A 454 -24.98 22.41 15.46
N GLY A 455 -23.73 22.22 15.88
CA GLY A 455 -23.19 20.92 16.28
C GLY A 455 -22.69 20.02 15.15
N TYR A 456 -22.77 20.43 13.87
CA TYR A 456 -22.34 19.65 12.71
C TYR A 456 -20.90 19.11 12.86
N THR A 457 -19.95 19.96 13.22
CA THR A 457 -18.53 19.62 13.43
C THR A 457 -18.31 18.60 14.54
N THR A 458 -19.06 18.70 15.64
CA THR A 458 -18.95 17.78 16.79
C THR A 458 -19.57 16.42 16.45
N ALA A 459 -20.72 16.40 15.77
CA ALA A 459 -21.30 15.18 15.23
C ALA A 459 -20.35 14.51 14.21
N MET A 460 -19.70 15.30 13.36
CA MET A 460 -18.72 14.80 12.38
C MET A 460 -17.46 14.23 13.06
N ARG A 461 -16.96 14.82 14.15
CA ARG A 461 -15.87 14.22 14.96
C ARG A 461 -16.27 12.84 15.48
N THR A 462 -17.47 12.72 16.04
CA THR A 462 -17.99 11.43 16.53
C THR A 462 -18.13 10.42 15.38
N ALA A 463 -18.66 10.83 14.23
CA ALA A 463 -18.78 9.96 13.06
C ALA A 463 -17.41 9.53 12.49
N ALA A 464 -16.44 10.45 12.40
CA ALA A 464 -15.08 10.17 11.93
C ALA A 464 -14.35 9.17 12.84
N LYS A 465 -14.52 9.30 14.17
CA LYS A 465 -14.06 8.30 15.14
C LYS A 465 -14.77 6.95 14.96
N GLN A 466 -16.10 6.96 14.85
CA GLN A 466 -16.90 5.74 14.70
C GLN A 466 -16.49 4.95 13.45
N VAL A 467 -16.25 5.62 12.31
CA VAL A 467 -15.74 4.98 11.09
C VAL A 467 -14.37 4.32 11.35
N GLY A 468 -13.48 4.93 12.14
CA GLY A 468 -12.22 4.30 12.55
C GLY A 468 -12.43 3.03 13.40
N THR A 469 -13.42 3.03 14.29
CA THR A 469 -13.82 1.87 15.09
C THR A 469 -14.44 0.77 14.22
N ASP A 470 -15.45 1.11 13.40
CA ASP A 470 -16.18 0.18 12.52
C ASP A 470 -15.24 -0.56 11.54
N LEU A 471 -14.18 0.12 11.09
CA LEU A 471 -13.15 -0.46 10.22
C LEU A 471 -12.21 -1.41 10.96
N THR A 472 -12.05 -1.30 12.28
CA THR A 472 -11.02 -2.01 13.06
C THR A 472 -11.57 -3.04 14.05
N GLU A 473 -12.86 -3.01 14.37
CA GLU A 473 -13.46 -3.92 15.37
C GLU A 473 -13.40 -5.41 14.98
N ARG A 474 -13.25 -5.71 13.69
CA ARG A 474 -13.05 -7.10 13.19
C ARG A 474 -11.81 -7.81 13.74
N VAL A 475 -10.84 -7.07 14.30
CA VAL A 475 -9.64 -7.64 14.95
C VAL A 475 -9.49 -7.18 16.40
N ALA A 476 -10.58 -6.72 17.02
CA ALA A 476 -10.54 -6.27 18.40
C ALA A 476 -10.01 -7.37 19.33
N MET A 477 -9.18 -6.98 20.29
CA MET A 477 -8.71 -7.83 21.38
C MET A 477 -8.51 -7.01 22.65
N SER A 478 -8.48 -7.69 23.79
CA SER A 478 -8.06 -7.15 25.08
C SER A 478 -7.23 -8.20 25.83
N SER A 479 -5.97 -7.85 26.09
CA SER A 479 -4.95 -8.69 26.72
C SER A 479 -4.29 -7.95 27.89
N GLY A 480 -3.26 -8.56 28.48
CA GLY A 480 -2.36 -7.91 29.43
C GLY A 480 -1.44 -6.85 28.80
N VAL A 481 -1.46 -6.66 27.48
CA VAL A 481 -0.60 -5.72 26.74
C VAL A 481 -1.42 -4.79 25.83
N PRO A 482 -1.99 -3.69 26.38
CA PRO A 482 -2.85 -2.77 25.63
C PRO A 482 -2.19 -2.11 24.39
N SER A 483 -0.86 -1.98 24.36
CA SER A 483 -0.15 -1.48 23.17
C SER A 483 -0.24 -2.47 22.00
N MET A 484 -0.23 -3.78 22.27
CA MET A 484 -0.42 -4.81 21.24
C MET A 484 -1.88 -4.90 20.80
N ASP A 485 -2.83 -4.72 21.73
CA ASP A 485 -4.27 -4.67 21.42
C ASP A 485 -4.60 -3.53 20.44
N ALA A 486 -4.07 -2.32 20.71
CA ALA A 486 -4.21 -1.17 19.83
C ALA A 486 -3.42 -1.32 18.51
N TYR A 487 -2.25 -1.97 18.56
CA TYR A 487 -1.46 -2.27 17.37
C TYR A 487 -2.20 -3.20 16.41
N ALA A 488 -2.93 -4.21 16.90
CA ALA A 488 -3.75 -5.08 16.05
C ALA A 488 -4.78 -4.28 15.24
N LYS A 489 -5.53 -3.39 15.90
CA LYS A 489 -6.50 -2.49 15.23
C LYS A 489 -5.82 -1.57 14.22
N GLN A 490 -4.68 -0.96 14.54
CA GLN A 490 -3.96 -0.08 13.61
C GLN A 490 -3.40 -0.83 12.39
N ASN A 491 -2.84 -2.03 12.56
CA ASN A 491 -2.39 -2.86 11.43
C ASN A 491 -3.56 -3.27 10.53
N TYR A 492 -4.75 -3.55 11.08
CA TYR A 492 -5.92 -3.87 10.25
C TYR A 492 -6.43 -2.65 9.48
N LEU A 493 -6.43 -1.46 10.07
CA LEU A 493 -6.74 -0.22 9.36
C LEU A 493 -5.80 -0.01 8.16
N ASP A 494 -4.49 -0.18 8.36
CA ASP A 494 -3.49 0.03 7.30
C ASP A 494 -3.47 -1.10 6.25
N ASN A 495 -3.79 -2.33 6.66
CA ASN A 495 -4.04 -3.46 5.76
C ASN A 495 -5.28 -3.19 4.87
N VAL A 496 -6.35 -2.65 5.45
CA VAL A 496 -7.56 -2.21 4.75
C VAL A 496 -7.28 -1.04 3.79
N LEU A 497 -6.45 -0.08 4.17
CA LEU A 497 -6.08 1.04 3.27
C LEU A 497 -5.23 0.59 2.07
N ARG A 498 -4.52 -0.54 2.17
CA ARG A 498 -3.65 -1.05 1.10
C ARG A 498 -4.29 -2.15 0.24
N GLY A 499 -5.07 -3.05 0.86
CA GLY A 499 -5.80 -4.14 0.18
C GLY A 499 -7.28 -3.88 -0.10
N GLY A 500 -7.92 -3.03 0.70
CA GLY A 500 -9.35 -2.74 0.69
C GLY A 500 -10.13 -3.55 1.74
N MET A 501 -11.23 -2.97 2.24
CA MET A 501 -12.20 -3.62 3.13
C MET A 501 -13.21 -4.43 2.30
N PRO A 502 -13.34 -5.76 2.48
CA PRO A 502 -14.39 -6.51 1.81
C PRO A 502 -15.78 -6.16 2.39
N VAL A 503 -16.69 -5.84 1.48
CA VAL A 503 -18.12 -5.60 1.72
C VAL A 503 -18.97 -6.46 0.78
N GLU A 504 -20.14 -6.88 1.28
CA GLU A 504 -21.12 -7.65 0.53
C GLU A 504 -22.03 -6.72 -0.30
N MET A 505 -22.40 -7.15 -1.50
CA MET A 505 -23.35 -6.48 -2.39
C MET A 505 -24.29 -7.50 -3.03
N GLY A 506 -25.53 -7.09 -3.33
CA GLY A 506 -26.54 -7.94 -3.96
C GLY A 506 -27.29 -8.84 -2.99
N ILE A 507 -27.19 -8.59 -1.68
CA ILE A 507 -27.73 -9.46 -0.62
C ILE A 507 -29.26 -9.54 -0.74
N GLN A 508 -29.76 -10.74 -0.98
CA GLN A 508 -31.17 -11.13 -0.83
C GLN A 508 -31.25 -12.58 -0.32
N PRO A 509 -32.42 -13.03 0.18
CA PRO A 509 -32.66 -14.46 0.42
C PRO A 509 -32.31 -15.30 -0.80
N ASP A 510 -31.74 -16.47 -0.55
CA ASP A 510 -31.37 -17.49 -1.56
C ASP A 510 -30.37 -17.03 -2.64
N THR A 511 -29.58 -15.98 -2.38
CA THR A 511 -28.50 -15.52 -3.28
C THR A 511 -27.16 -15.36 -2.57
N ASN A 512 -26.08 -15.84 -3.18
CA ASN A 512 -24.72 -15.54 -2.75
C ASN A 512 -24.39 -14.07 -3.02
N PRO A 513 -23.84 -13.31 -2.06
CA PRO A 513 -23.44 -11.93 -2.27
C PRO A 513 -22.25 -11.83 -3.23
N LYS A 514 -22.15 -10.69 -3.92
CA LYS A 514 -20.93 -10.23 -4.57
C LYS A 514 -20.01 -9.64 -3.51
N ILE A 515 -18.70 -9.86 -3.64
CA ILE A 515 -17.69 -9.26 -2.75
C ILE A 515 -17.06 -8.10 -3.48
N TYR A 516 -17.10 -6.92 -2.88
CA TYR A 516 -16.46 -5.72 -3.38
C TYR A 516 -15.52 -5.17 -2.30
N HIS A 517 -14.42 -4.54 -2.68
CA HIS A 517 -13.42 -4.02 -1.75
C HIS A 517 -13.39 -2.50 -1.82
N THR A 518 -13.66 -1.82 -0.71
CA THR A 518 -13.60 -0.35 -0.62
C THR A 518 -12.33 0.12 0.08
N PHE A 519 -11.95 1.38 -0.11
CA PHE A 519 -10.89 2.09 0.60
C PHE A 519 -9.42 1.67 0.32
N SER A 520 -9.17 0.74 -0.60
CA SER A 520 -7.80 0.45 -1.09
C SER A 520 -7.18 1.65 -1.78
N ARG A 521 -5.85 1.76 -1.76
CA ARG A 521 -5.06 2.63 -2.66
C ARG A 521 -3.62 2.13 -2.80
N ILE A 522 -2.93 2.58 -3.84
CA ILE A 522 -1.46 2.54 -3.90
C ILE A 522 -0.91 3.34 -2.72
N HIS A 523 0.12 2.79 -2.09
CA HIS A 523 0.72 3.30 -0.87
C HIS A 523 1.74 4.43 -1.16
N GLY A 524 1.23 5.55 -1.67
CA GLY A 524 1.95 6.81 -1.80
C GLY A 524 1.67 7.74 -0.62
N ASP A 525 2.71 8.42 -0.14
CA ASP A 525 2.69 9.36 0.98
C ASP A 525 3.88 10.34 0.89
N LEU A 526 4.12 11.15 1.92
CA LEU A 526 5.20 12.16 1.92
C LEU A 526 6.61 11.53 1.87
N GLU A 527 6.79 10.33 2.42
CA GLU A 527 8.07 9.62 2.48
C GLU A 527 8.18 8.59 1.34
N ARG A 528 7.05 8.06 0.85
CA ARG A 528 6.93 7.28 -0.39
C ARG A 528 6.52 8.19 -1.56
N ASP A 529 7.27 9.26 -1.74
CA ASP A 529 6.99 10.33 -2.71
C ASP A 529 6.98 9.87 -4.18
N TYR A 530 7.72 8.80 -4.48
CA TYR A 530 7.77 8.14 -5.80
C TYR A 530 6.49 7.37 -6.15
N ASN A 531 5.73 6.89 -5.16
CA ASN A 531 4.47 6.16 -5.40
C ASN A 531 3.33 7.17 -5.64
N ASN A 532 2.65 7.10 -6.79
CA ASN A 532 1.40 7.86 -6.97
C ASN A 532 0.24 7.14 -6.29
N PHE A 533 -0.52 7.85 -5.46
CA PHE A 533 -1.74 7.34 -4.84
C PHE A 533 -2.97 7.90 -5.57
N GLU A 534 -4.10 7.19 -5.45
CA GLU A 534 -5.38 7.63 -6.01
C GLU A 534 -6.52 7.19 -5.08
N LEU A 535 -7.42 8.10 -4.75
CA LEU A 535 -8.63 7.87 -3.95
C LEU A 535 -9.84 8.28 -4.81
N GLU A 536 -10.56 7.30 -5.37
CA GLU A 536 -11.71 7.55 -6.27
C GLU A 536 -12.69 8.56 -5.66
N GLN A 537 -12.95 9.67 -6.36
CA GLN A 537 -13.83 10.73 -5.86
C GLN A 537 -15.31 10.36 -6.05
N SER A 538 -15.74 9.34 -5.30
CA SER A 538 -17.08 8.75 -5.30
C SER A 538 -17.40 8.10 -3.94
N VAL A 539 -18.65 7.63 -3.77
CA VAL A 539 -19.05 6.74 -2.66
C VAL A 539 -18.59 5.31 -2.94
N PHE A 540 -18.38 4.47 -1.92
CA PHE A 540 -17.71 3.17 -2.08
C PHE A 540 -16.31 3.27 -2.75
N SER A 541 -15.65 4.43 -2.64
CA SER A 541 -14.33 4.72 -3.22
C SER A 541 -13.37 3.53 -3.11
N GLN A 542 -12.79 3.13 -4.23
CA GLN A 542 -11.73 2.14 -4.31
C GLN A 542 -10.61 2.75 -5.18
N GLY A 543 -9.36 2.72 -4.71
CA GLY A 543 -8.19 3.02 -5.53
C GLY A 543 -7.53 1.73 -6.05
N PRO A 544 -6.74 1.81 -7.14
CA PRO A 544 -5.94 0.71 -7.63
C PRO A 544 -4.89 0.27 -6.59
N GLY A 545 -4.28 -0.90 -6.79
CA GLY A 545 -3.17 -1.39 -5.95
C GLY A 545 -2.32 -2.44 -6.67
N ASN A 546 -1.07 -2.62 -6.26
CA ASN A 546 -0.18 -3.61 -6.89
C ASN A 546 -0.61 -5.04 -6.54
N PHE A 547 -0.42 -5.98 -7.47
CA PHE A 547 -0.82 -7.39 -7.33
C PHE A 547 -0.32 -8.02 -6.02
N ARG A 548 1.00 -7.99 -5.77
CA ARG A 548 1.61 -8.52 -4.54
C ARG A 548 0.98 -7.91 -3.30
N ASP A 549 0.88 -6.58 -3.28
CA ASP A 549 0.41 -5.85 -2.10
C ASP A 549 -1.03 -6.23 -1.75
N VAL A 550 -1.93 -6.14 -2.73
CA VAL A 550 -3.37 -6.40 -2.55
C VAL A 550 -3.63 -7.89 -2.27
N ASN A 551 -2.89 -8.80 -2.89
CA ASN A 551 -2.98 -10.25 -2.63
C ASN A 551 -2.59 -10.56 -1.16
N GLN A 552 -1.44 -10.07 -0.72
CA GLN A 552 -0.99 -10.23 0.68
C GLN A 552 -1.96 -9.63 1.69
N ASN A 553 -2.53 -8.44 1.42
CA ASN A 553 -3.46 -7.81 2.36
C ASN A 553 -4.83 -8.51 2.43
N ARG A 554 -5.25 -9.20 1.37
CA ARG A 554 -6.57 -9.86 1.28
C ARG A 554 -6.61 -11.32 1.73
N ARG A 555 -5.47 -11.98 1.98
CA ARG A 555 -5.45 -13.39 2.39
C ARG A 555 -6.30 -13.66 3.64
N CYS A 556 -6.16 -12.80 4.65
CA CYS A 556 -6.88 -12.96 5.92
C CYS A 556 -8.38 -12.58 5.84
N ASP A 557 -8.89 -12.03 4.73
CA ASP A 557 -10.28 -11.57 4.59
C ASP A 557 -11.30 -12.63 5.05
N VAL A 558 -11.11 -13.89 4.66
CA VAL A 558 -12.01 -15.01 4.97
C VAL A 558 -12.04 -15.36 6.47
N LEU A 559 -10.96 -15.06 7.20
CA LEU A 559 -10.84 -15.21 8.65
C LEU A 559 -11.51 -14.07 9.44
N GLN A 560 -11.85 -12.93 8.81
CA GLN A 560 -12.66 -11.86 9.42
C GLN A 560 -14.07 -11.73 8.82
N MET A 561 -14.30 -12.28 7.62
CA MET A 561 -15.58 -12.25 6.92
C MET A 561 -15.74 -13.55 6.10
N PRO A 562 -16.23 -14.65 6.71
CA PRO A 562 -16.33 -15.97 6.06
C PRO A 562 -17.14 -15.99 4.76
N SER A 563 -18.07 -15.05 4.56
CA SER A 563 -18.83 -14.90 3.31
C SER A 563 -18.00 -14.42 2.10
N VAL A 564 -16.74 -13.99 2.32
CA VAL A 564 -15.75 -13.83 1.23
C VAL A 564 -15.49 -15.16 0.52
N TYR A 565 -15.56 -16.28 1.26
CA TYR A 565 -15.46 -17.63 0.72
C TYR A 565 -14.25 -17.79 -0.23
N ASP A 566 -14.45 -18.33 -1.44
CA ASP A 566 -13.41 -18.54 -2.45
C ASP A 566 -13.11 -17.31 -3.32
N PHE A 567 -13.76 -16.16 -3.08
CA PHE A 567 -13.70 -14.98 -3.98
C PHE A 567 -12.27 -14.52 -4.27
N ASN A 568 -11.43 -14.35 -3.23
CA ASN A 568 -10.05 -13.88 -3.41
C ASN A 568 -9.20 -14.89 -4.18
N VAL A 569 -9.33 -16.20 -3.88
CA VAL A 569 -8.63 -17.29 -4.62
C VAL A 569 -8.98 -17.20 -6.11
N ARG A 570 -10.27 -17.11 -6.43
CA ARG A 570 -10.78 -17.00 -7.80
C ARG A 570 -10.31 -15.71 -8.48
N GLN A 571 -10.32 -14.58 -7.77
CA GLN A 571 -9.92 -13.28 -8.33
C GLN A 571 -8.44 -13.27 -8.71
N PHE A 572 -7.54 -13.70 -7.82
CA PHE A 572 -6.11 -13.65 -8.10
C PHE A 572 -5.65 -14.70 -9.11
N LEU A 573 -6.22 -15.92 -9.09
CA LEU A 573 -5.95 -16.90 -10.14
C LEU A 573 -6.56 -16.51 -11.50
N THR A 574 -7.60 -15.68 -11.54
CA THR A 574 -8.12 -15.08 -12.79
C THR A 574 -7.09 -14.14 -13.44
N TYR A 575 -6.31 -13.41 -12.66
CA TYR A 575 -5.24 -12.53 -13.15
C TYR A 575 -3.98 -13.28 -13.67
N VAL A 576 -3.89 -14.60 -13.47
CA VAL A 576 -2.79 -15.42 -14.01
C VAL A 576 -2.99 -15.67 -15.50
N GLN A 577 -2.02 -15.21 -16.30
CA GLN A 577 -1.89 -15.41 -17.75
C GLN A 577 -1.57 -16.88 -18.08
N ALA A 578 -1.67 -17.29 -19.36
CA ALA A 578 -1.26 -18.63 -19.80
C ALA A 578 0.22 -18.95 -19.48
N ASP A 579 1.10 -17.95 -19.58
CA ASP A 579 2.54 -18.04 -19.26
C ASP A 579 2.88 -18.04 -17.75
N GLY A 580 1.86 -18.12 -16.87
CA GLY A 580 2.04 -18.20 -15.42
C GLY A 580 2.52 -16.89 -14.76
N TYR A 581 2.44 -15.75 -15.45
CA TYR A 581 2.66 -14.42 -14.88
C TYR A 581 1.35 -13.62 -14.78
N ASN A 582 1.41 -12.37 -14.34
CA ASN A 582 0.24 -11.50 -14.14
C ASN A 582 0.61 -10.02 -14.36
N GLN A 583 -0.41 -9.19 -14.57
CA GLN A 583 -0.25 -7.74 -14.63
C GLN A 583 0.11 -7.16 -13.24
N LEU A 584 0.79 -6.01 -13.24
CA LEU A 584 1.24 -5.33 -12.01
C LEU A 584 0.09 -4.80 -11.17
N THR A 585 -0.94 -4.21 -11.79
CA THR A 585 -1.98 -3.46 -11.07
C THR A 585 -3.31 -4.21 -11.04
N VAL A 586 -3.91 -4.31 -9.85
CA VAL A 586 -5.31 -4.68 -9.63
C VAL A 586 -6.16 -3.41 -9.64
N ALA A 587 -7.25 -3.42 -10.40
CA ALA A 587 -8.15 -2.28 -10.59
C ALA A 587 -9.58 -2.57 -10.14
N ASN A 588 -10.42 -1.54 -10.09
CA ASN A 588 -11.79 -1.62 -9.58
C ASN A 588 -12.67 -2.47 -10.51
N ALA A 589 -13.24 -3.54 -9.97
CA ALA A 589 -14.06 -4.49 -10.72
C ALA A 589 -15.28 -3.80 -11.37
N PHE A 590 -15.60 -4.23 -12.59
CA PHE A 590 -16.78 -3.75 -13.31
C PHE A 590 -18.01 -4.60 -12.98
N PHE A 591 -19.18 -3.99 -13.06
CA PHE A 591 -20.47 -4.66 -12.97
C PHE A 591 -21.25 -4.44 -14.27
N LYS A 592 -21.94 -5.48 -14.75
CA LYS A 592 -22.79 -5.43 -15.95
C LYS A 592 -24.02 -6.30 -15.77
N ILE A 593 -25.20 -5.73 -15.97
CA ILE A 593 -26.44 -6.51 -16.11
C ILE A 593 -26.55 -6.92 -17.58
N GLN A 594 -26.41 -8.22 -17.86
CA GLN A 594 -26.45 -8.73 -19.24
C GLN A 594 -27.90 -8.84 -19.79
N ASP A 595 -28.88 -9.07 -18.91
CA ASP A 595 -30.29 -9.20 -19.29
C ASP A 595 -31.03 -7.84 -19.28
N ALA A 596 -31.36 -7.33 -20.46
CA ALA A 596 -32.11 -6.09 -20.64
C ALA A 596 -33.54 -6.13 -20.04
N TYR A 597 -34.13 -7.30 -19.88
CA TYR A 597 -35.39 -7.45 -19.14
C TYR A 597 -35.19 -7.19 -17.64
N ARG A 598 -34.07 -7.63 -17.05
CA ARG A 598 -33.73 -7.26 -15.66
C ARG A 598 -33.46 -5.79 -15.49
N VAL A 599 -32.75 -5.15 -16.43
CA VAL A 599 -32.58 -3.68 -16.42
C VAL A 599 -33.95 -3.00 -16.38
N THR A 600 -34.87 -3.40 -17.26
CA THR A 600 -36.24 -2.86 -17.32
C THR A 600 -37.02 -3.10 -16.01
N GLN A 601 -36.94 -4.30 -15.43
CA GLN A 601 -37.56 -4.62 -14.13
C GLN A 601 -37.00 -3.77 -12.98
N ILE A 602 -35.68 -3.53 -12.94
CA ILE A 602 -35.04 -2.74 -11.86
C ILE A 602 -35.43 -1.28 -11.99
N VAL A 603 -35.35 -0.71 -13.20
CA VAL A 603 -35.71 0.70 -13.46
C VAL A 603 -37.14 0.99 -13.04
N SER A 604 -38.10 0.11 -13.35
CA SER A 604 -39.51 0.29 -12.97
C SER A 604 -39.80 0.22 -11.47
N GLN A 605 -38.88 -0.33 -10.67
CA GLN A 605 -38.95 -0.31 -9.19
C GLN A 605 -38.31 0.95 -8.58
N LEU A 606 -37.40 1.62 -9.31
CA LEU A 606 -36.62 2.74 -8.79
C LEU A 606 -37.14 4.11 -9.23
N VAL A 607 -37.73 4.22 -10.43
CA VAL A 607 -38.23 5.48 -11.00
C VAL A 607 -39.50 5.26 -11.83
N PRO A 608 -40.45 6.22 -11.84
CA PRO A 608 -41.63 6.14 -12.69
C PRO A 608 -41.27 6.31 -14.19
N PRO A 609 -42.12 5.82 -15.12
CA PRO A 609 -41.90 5.99 -16.56
C PRO A 609 -41.73 7.46 -16.96
N GLY A 610 -40.66 7.77 -17.69
CA GLY A 610 -40.30 9.13 -18.11
C GLY A 610 -38.81 9.28 -18.42
N PRO A 611 -38.30 10.51 -18.58
CA PRO A 611 -36.89 10.77 -18.93
C PRO A 611 -35.89 10.13 -17.95
N ASN A 612 -36.17 10.18 -16.64
CA ASN A 612 -35.33 9.55 -15.63
C ASN A 612 -35.21 8.03 -15.81
N ALA A 613 -36.30 7.36 -16.22
CA ALA A 613 -36.28 5.93 -16.52
C ALA A 613 -35.45 5.62 -17.77
N VAL A 614 -35.52 6.46 -18.81
CA VAL A 614 -34.69 6.31 -20.02
C VAL A 614 -33.20 6.48 -19.68
N LEU A 615 -32.83 7.52 -18.92
CA LEU A 615 -31.45 7.76 -18.50
C LEU A 615 -30.92 6.64 -17.61
N LEU A 616 -31.69 6.19 -16.61
CA LEU A 616 -31.27 5.10 -15.73
C LEU A 616 -31.18 3.75 -16.48
N THR A 617 -32.07 3.51 -17.46
CA THR A 617 -31.99 2.34 -18.36
C THR A 617 -30.68 2.37 -19.15
N ALA A 618 -30.29 3.52 -19.71
CA ALA A 618 -29.03 3.66 -20.43
C ALA A 618 -27.82 3.41 -19.53
N MET A 619 -27.81 3.95 -18.30
CA MET A 619 -26.74 3.72 -17.32
C MET A 619 -26.60 2.24 -16.94
N LEU A 620 -27.71 1.57 -16.61
CA LEU A 620 -27.72 0.17 -16.17
C LEU A 620 -27.58 -0.85 -17.31
N SER A 621 -27.74 -0.43 -18.57
CA SER A 621 -27.43 -1.23 -19.76
C SER A 621 -25.93 -1.23 -20.11
N GLY A 622 -25.16 -0.28 -19.58
CA GLY A 622 -23.71 -0.21 -19.74
C GLY A 622 -22.95 -0.97 -18.63
N PRO A 623 -21.63 -1.14 -18.77
CA PRO A 623 -20.75 -1.43 -17.64
C PRO A 623 -20.76 -0.28 -16.63
N PHE A 624 -20.72 -0.58 -15.34
CA PHE A 624 -20.64 0.43 -14.27
C PHE A 624 -19.72 -0.01 -13.11
N ARG A 625 -19.30 0.97 -12.30
CA ARG A 625 -18.72 0.77 -10.96
C ARG A 625 -19.70 1.33 -9.92
N PRO A 626 -19.81 0.76 -8.69
CA PRO A 626 -20.82 1.19 -7.72
C PRO A 626 -20.79 2.70 -7.41
N GLY A 627 -19.61 3.25 -7.11
CA GLY A 627 -19.44 4.67 -6.81
C GLY A 627 -19.78 5.58 -7.97
N GLN A 628 -19.22 5.28 -9.15
CA GLN A 628 -19.50 6.04 -10.37
C GLN A 628 -20.98 6.00 -10.78
N LEU A 629 -21.71 4.90 -10.51
CA LEU A 629 -23.15 4.82 -10.77
C LEU A 629 -23.93 5.84 -9.91
N PHE A 630 -23.67 5.91 -8.60
CA PHE A 630 -24.32 6.90 -7.74
C PHE A 630 -23.88 8.35 -8.06
N LYS A 631 -22.62 8.55 -8.47
CA LYS A 631 -22.12 9.84 -8.98
C LYS A 631 -22.89 10.27 -10.24
N ASN A 632 -23.07 9.37 -11.21
CA ASN A 632 -23.82 9.62 -12.45
C ASN A 632 -25.31 9.89 -12.20
N ILE A 633 -25.97 9.10 -11.34
CA ILE A 633 -27.37 9.30 -10.93
C ILE A 633 -27.57 10.70 -10.32
N THR A 634 -26.65 11.12 -9.45
CA THR A 634 -26.68 12.44 -8.81
C THR A 634 -26.47 13.57 -9.82
N LEU A 635 -25.44 13.48 -10.68
CA LEU A 635 -25.14 14.47 -11.71
C LEU A 635 -26.25 14.61 -12.76
N ALA A 636 -26.96 13.52 -13.08
CA ALA A 636 -28.12 13.53 -13.98
C ALA A 636 -29.43 14.03 -13.31
N GLY A 637 -29.41 14.39 -12.02
CA GLY A 637 -30.60 14.83 -11.29
C GLY A 637 -31.67 13.75 -11.10
N ILE A 638 -31.31 12.47 -11.25
CA ILE A 638 -32.24 11.34 -11.18
C ILE A 638 -32.63 11.12 -9.71
N LYS A 639 -33.84 11.56 -9.35
CA LYS A 639 -34.42 11.32 -8.03
C LYS A 639 -34.96 9.90 -7.94
N ILE A 640 -34.37 9.10 -7.04
CA ILE A 640 -34.83 7.77 -6.63
C ILE A 640 -35.37 7.90 -5.21
N SER A 641 -36.52 7.30 -4.92
CA SER A 641 -37.16 7.30 -3.58
C SER A 641 -36.81 6.08 -2.73
N ALA A 642 -36.29 5.02 -3.35
CA ALA A 642 -35.73 3.87 -2.66
C ALA A 642 -34.44 4.23 -1.91
N ASP A 643 -34.17 3.51 -0.83
CA ASP A 643 -32.90 3.62 -0.11
C ASP A 643 -31.69 3.23 -1.00
N ARG A 644 -30.52 3.81 -0.71
CA ARG A 644 -29.30 3.61 -1.51
C ARG A 644 -28.74 2.19 -1.42
N GLU A 645 -28.84 1.52 -0.27
CA GLU A 645 -28.43 0.11 -0.15
C GLU A 645 -29.42 -0.81 -0.89
N LEU A 646 -30.71 -0.47 -0.89
CA LEU A 646 -31.70 -1.17 -1.73
C LEU A 646 -31.40 -0.99 -3.23
N VAL A 647 -31.08 0.23 -3.69
CA VAL A 647 -30.64 0.48 -5.07
C VAL A 647 -29.40 -0.35 -5.41
N LEU A 648 -28.37 -0.30 -4.57
CA LEU A 648 -27.11 -1.02 -4.78
C LEU A 648 -27.34 -2.54 -4.87
N ASN A 649 -28.12 -3.11 -3.95
CA ASN A 649 -28.43 -4.54 -3.94
C ASN A 649 -29.28 -4.96 -5.16
N LEU A 650 -30.24 -4.14 -5.60
CA LEU A 650 -31.05 -4.43 -6.79
C LEU A 650 -30.21 -4.45 -8.08
N VAL A 651 -29.29 -3.50 -8.27
CA VAL A 651 -28.45 -3.45 -9.49
C VAL A 651 -27.33 -4.50 -9.48
N THR A 652 -26.74 -4.81 -8.32
CA THR A 652 -25.64 -5.79 -8.23
C THR A 652 -26.13 -7.25 -8.21
N LYS A 653 -27.33 -7.55 -7.71
CA LYS A 653 -27.91 -8.91 -7.70
C LYS A 653 -27.91 -9.57 -9.09
N TYR A 654 -28.28 -8.81 -10.12
CA TYR A 654 -28.38 -9.30 -11.50
C TYR A 654 -27.15 -8.96 -12.36
N ALA A 655 -26.09 -8.42 -11.74
CA ALA A 655 -24.86 -8.08 -12.43
C ALA A 655 -23.85 -9.24 -12.42
N GLU A 656 -23.23 -9.48 -13.57
CA GLU A 656 -21.92 -10.09 -13.64
C GLU A 656 -20.90 -9.13 -13.03
N GLN A 657 -19.94 -9.66 -12.27
CA GLN A 657 -18.83 -8.90 -11.69
C GLN A 657 -17.54 -9.34 -12.39
N VAL A 658 -16.86 -8.41 -13.03
CA VAL A 658 -15.70 -8.68 -13.89
C VAL A 658 -14.43 -8.13 -13.25
N PRO A 659 -13.45 -8.99 -12.89
CA PRO A 659 -12.16 -8.56 -12.36
C PRO A 659 -11.40 -7.65 -13.34
N ALA A 660 -10.86 -6.56 -12.81
CA ALA A 660 -10.13 -5.54 -13.57
C ALA A 660 -8.65 -5.49 -13.14
N GLY A 661 -7.76 -5.14 -14.06
CA GLY A 661 -6.32 -5.06 -13.83
C GLY A 661 -5.59 -4.42 -15.00
N GLN A 662 -4.57 -3.63 -14.71
CA GLN A 662 -3.86 -2.81 -15.70
C GLN A 662 -2.44 -3.34 -15.93
N TYR A 663 -2.07 -3.46 -17.21
CA TYR A 663 -0.70 -3.73 -17.66
C TYR A 663 0.02 -2.41 -17.91
N ALA A 664 0.98 -2.07 -17.04
CA ALA A 664 1.77 -0.84 -17.13
C ALA A 664 3.22 -1.12 -16.68
N GLN A 665 3.87 -2.08 -17.35
CA GLN A 665 5.12 -2.70 -16.89
C GLN A 665 6.03 -3.11 -18.05
N ASN A 666 7.34 -3.21 -17.76
CA ASN A 666 8.39 -3.66 -18.68
C ASN A 666 9.04 -4.98 -18.23
N GLY A 667 8.28 -5.84 -17.57
CA GLY A 667 8.73 -7.12 -17.01
C GLY A 667 7.66 -7.76 -16.10
N PHE A 668 7.90 -8.99 -15.66
CA PHE A 668 7.06 -9.69 -14.69
C PHE A 668 7.89 -10.13 -13.48
N TRP A 669 7.42 -9.83 -12.26
CA TRP A 669 8.07 -10.17 -11.00
C TRP A 669 8.08 -11.67 -10.74
N THR A 670 9.20 -12.15 -10.22
CA THR A 670 9.43 -13.58 -10.02
C THR A 670 8.62 -14.12 -8.84
N ASP A 671 8.42 -13.33 -7.77
CA ASP A 671 7.72 -13.74 -6.54
C ASP A 671 6.19 -13.67 -6.62
N HIS A 672 5.62 -12.97 -7.61
CA HIS A 672 4.19 -12.66 -7.64
C HIS A 672 3.27 -13.88 -7.54
N PHE A 673 3.67 -15.03 -8.09
CA PHE A 673 2.83 -16.23 -8.07
C PHE A 673 2.68 -16.87 -6.69
N THR A 674 3.64 -16.64 -5.78
CA THR A 674 3.77 -17.33 -4.48
C THR A 674 2.58 -17.05 -3.55
N TYR A 675 2.06 -15.83 -3.58
CA TYR A 675 0.98 -15.36 -2.71
C TYR A 675 -0.37 -16.05 -2.96
N ASN A 676 -0.56 -16.69 -4.13
CA ASN A 676 -1.82 -17.37 -4.44
C ASN A 676 -2.10 -18.59 -3.54
N LEU A 677 -1.05 -19.24 -3.00
CA LEU A 677 -1.22 -20.41 -2.13
C LEU A 677 -1.60 -19.99 -0.69
N ASP A 678 -1.13 -18.83 -0.21
CA ASP A 678 -1.58 -18.25 1.08
C ASP A 678 -3.12 -18.08 1.08
N LEU A 679 -3.72 -17.63 -0.03
CA LEU A 679 -5.18 -17.51 -0.17
C LEU A 679 -5.91 -18.86 -0.04
N VAL A 680 -5.32 -19.93 -0.57
CA VAL A 680 -5.87 -21.30 -0.52
C VAL A 680 -5.77 -21.86 0.90
N TRP A 681 -4.66 -21.63 1.60
CA TRP A 681 -4.52 -22.04 2.99
C TRP A 681 -5.46 -21.30 3.93
N ASP A 682 -5.60 -19.97 3.77
CA ASP A 682 -6.54 -19.19 4.59
C ASP A 682 -8.00 -19.59 4.31
N PHE A 683 -8.38 -19.90 3.05
CA PHE A 683 -9.69 -20.50 2.74
C PHE A 683 -9.90 -21.84 3.46
N LEU A 684 -8.93 -22.76 3.35
CA LEU A 684 -9.01 -24.10 3.95
C LEU A 684 -8.98 -24.08 5.49
N SER A 685 -8.50 -23.00 6.11
CA SER A 685 -8.56 -22.80 7.56
C SER A 685 -9.99 -22.56 8.09
N VAL A 686 -10.93 -22.21 7.20
CA VAL A 686 -12.35 -21.94 7.51
C VAL A 686 -13.30 -22.92 6.81
N PHE A 687 -12.96 -23.36 5.59
CA PHE A 687 -13.78 -24.22 4.73
C PHE A 687 -13.06 -25.51 4.27
N PRO A 688 -12.48 -26.33 5.18
CA PRO A 688 -11.77 -27.56 4.82
C PRO A 688 -12.69 -28.62 4.20
N ASP A 689 -13.96 -28.62 4.62
CA ASP A 689 -15.07 -29.43 4.09
C ASP A 689 -15.57 -28.97 2.70
N GLN A 690 -15.00 -27.90 2.12
CA GLN A 690 -15.30 -27.43 0.76
C GLN A 690 -14.06 -27.46 -0.15
N LYS A 691 -12.95 -28.07 0.29
CA LYS A 691 -11.70 -28.20 -0.47
C LYS A 691 -11.91 -28.72 -1.89
N GLU A 692 -12.57 -29.86 -2.02
CA GLU A 692 -12.83 -30.52 -3.31
C GLU A 692 -13.66 -29.63 -4.24
N TYR A 693 -14.78 -29.07 -3.73
CA TYR A 693 -15.63 -28.16 -4.48
C TYR A 693 -14.85 -26.93 -4.98
N MET A 694 -14.11 -26.25 -4.10
CA MET A 694 -13.35 -25.05 -4.46
C MET A 694 -12.27 -25.34 -5.52
N LEU A 695 -11.64 -26.51 -5.46
CA LEU A 695 -10.57 -26.90 -6.37
C LEU A 695 -11.07 -27.39 -7.74
N TYR A 696 -12.15 -28.17 -7.79
CA TYR A 696 -12.62 -28.84 -9.02
C TYR A 696 -13.98 -28.33 -9.53
N ASP A 697 -14.97 -28.20 -8.66
CA ASP A 697 -16.39 -28.08 -9.06
C ASP A 697 -16.92 -26.63 -9.06
N ALA A 698 -16.18 -25.70 -8.47
CA ALA A 698 -16.46 -24.27 -8.52
C ALA A 698 -16.32 -23.75 -9.97
N PRO A 699 -17.17 -22.79 -10.43
CA PRO A 699 -17.21 -22.39 -11.84
C PRO A 699 -15.85 -21.98 -12.42
N GLY A 700 -15.51 -22.46 -13.62
CA GLY A 700 -14.17 -22.28 -14.20
C GLY A 700 -13.73 -20.81 -14.30
N ILE A 701 -12.43 -20.58 -14.03
CA ILE A 701 -11.80 -19.25 -14.02
C ILE A 701 -10.92 -19.04 -15.26
N PRO A 702 -10.94 -17.84 -15.88
CA PRO A 702 -10.23 -17.58 -17.13
C PRO A 702 -8.77 -17.14 -16.92
N PHE A 703 -8.04 -16.94 -18.01
CA PHE A 703 -6.67 -16.39 -18.01
C PHE A 703 -6.68 -14.92 -18.42
N PHE A 704 -5.95 -14.07 -17.71
CA PHE A 704 -5.78 -12.67 -18.09
C PHE A 704 -5.00 -12.52 -19.40
N LEU A 705 -5.42 -11.58 -20.25
CA LEU A 705 -4.74 -11.25 -21.49
C LEU A 705 -4.18 -9.82 -21.43
N SER A 706 -2.86 -9.72 -21.44
CA SER A 706 -2.09 -8.47 -21.60
C SER A 706 -1.50 -8.37 -23.02
N PRO A 707 -1.04 -7.19 -23.48
CA PRO A 707 -0.40 -7.06 -24.80
C PRO A 707 1.05 -7.59 -24.83
N GLY A 708 1.66 -7.88 -23.68
CA GLY A 708 3.05 -8.34 -23.58
C GLY A 708 3.19 -9.86 -23.58
N ARG A 709 4.31 -10.38 -24.06
CA ARG A 709 4.76 -11.76 -23.81
C ARG A 709 6.19 -11.78 -23.28
N VAL A 710 6.53 -12.84 -22.56
CA VAL A 710 7.93 -13.15 -22.25
C VAL A 710 8.66 -13.45 -23.57
N ALA A 711 9.89 -12.95 -23.68
CA ALA A 711 10.79 -13.23 -24.80
C ALA A 711 11.43 -14.62 -24.64
N ASN A 712 11.64 -15.32 -25.74
CA ASN A 712 12.38 -16.58 -25.80
C ASN A 712 13.86 -16.32 -25.49
N ARG A 713 14.61 -17.35 -25.05
CA ARG A 713 16.03 -17.25 -24.69
C ARG A 713 16.86 -16.62 -25.83
N THR A 714 16.61 -17.03 -27.07
CA THR A 714 17.26 -16.50 -28.29
C THR A 714 16.80 -15.09 -28.72
N GLU A 715 15.79 -14.50 -28.07
CA GLU A 715 15.40 -13.10 -28.27
C GLU A 715 16.00 -12.18 -27.19
N LYS A 716 16.08 -12.68 -25.93
CA LYS A 716 16.48 -11.88 -24.76
C LYS A 716 17.96 -12.00 -24.37
N ASN A 717 18.63 -13.09 -24.72
CA ASN A 717 20.06 -13.27 -24.43
C ASN A 717 20.89 -12.57 -25.52
N GLN A 718 21.66 -11.57 -25.10
CA GLN A 718 22.33 -10.61 -25.99
C GLN A 718 23.82 -10.52 -25.68
N LEU A 719 24.65 -10.48 -26.72
CA LEU A 719 26.06 -10.11 -26.64
C LEU A 719 26.16 -8.59 -26.59
N VAL A 720 26.74 -8.05 -25.53
CA VAL A 720 26.85 -6.61 -25.27
C VAL A 720 28.30 -6.13 -25.48
N ALA A 721 28.59 -4.86 -25.16
CA ALA A 721 29.95 -4.34 -25.17
C ALA A 721 30.89 -5.11 -24.20
N ASP A 722 32.19 -5.07 -24.50
CA ASP A 722 33.25 -5.80 -23.78
C ASP A 722 33.06 -7.33 -23.77
N GLU A 723 32.42 -7.89 -24.81
CA GLU A 723 32.14 -9.34 -24.99
C GLU A 723 31.30 -9.98 -23.87
N LYS A 724 30.68 -9.16 -23.01
CA LYS A 724 29.80 -9.62 -21.93
C LYS A 724 28.46 -10.09 -22.49
N ILE A 725 27.85 -11.05 -21.81
CA ILE A 725 26.54 -11.60 -22.17
C ILE A 725 25.51 -11.15 -21.12
N ARG A 726 24.34 -10.68 -21.56
CA ARG A 726 23.26 -10.17 -20.69
C ARG A 726 21.89 -10.61 -21.18
N GLN A 727 20.95 -10.71 -20.24
CA GLN A 727 19.53 -10.89 -20.55
C GLN A 727 18.81 -9.54 -20.53
N TYR A 728 18.39 -9.05 -21.69
CA TYR A 728 17.66 -7.78 -21.84
C TYR A 728 16.38 -7.97 -22.66
N ASP A 729 15.43 -7.04 -22.50
CA ASP A 729 14.16 -7.03 -23.24
C ASP A 729 13.33 -8.31 -23.02
N ALA A 730 13.41 -8.87 -21.80
CA ALA A 730 12.78 -10.13 -21.40
C ALA A 730 11.25 -10.16 -21.54
N VAL A 731 10.58 -9.01 -21.70
CA VAL A 731 9.16 -8.90 -22.05
C VAL A 731 9.00 -7.93 -23.21
N ILE A 732 8.34 -8.38 -24.28
CA ILE A 732 8.15 -7.65 -25.55
C ILE A 732 6.68 -7.61 -25.98
N PRO A 733 6.26 -6.61 -26.77
CA PRO A 733 4.90 -6.54 -27.30
C PRO A 733 4.59 -7.72 -28.23
N SER A 734 3.41 -8.34 -28.06
CA SER A 734 2.91 -9.36 -28.99
C SER A 734 1.84 -8.77 -29.91
N LEU A 735 2.11 -8.79 -31.23
CA LEU A 735 1.11 -8.47 -32.24
C LEU A 735 -0.07 -9.46 -32.21
N LYS A 736 0.18 -10.74 -31.86
CA LYS A 736 -0.86 -11.76 -31.72
C LYS A 736 -1.80 -11.45 -30.55
N LYS A 737 -1.27 -11.19 -29.34
CA LYS A 737 -2.08 -10.79 -28.19
C LYS A 737 -2.83 -9.47 -28.46
N THR A 738 -2.16 -8.50 -29.09
CA THR A 738 -2.78 -7.21 -29.48
C THR A 738 -3.96 -7.40 -30.43
N ALA A 739 -3.84 -8.25 -31.46
CA ALA A 739 -4.95 -8.53 -32.38
C ALA A 739 -6.15 -9.20 -31.68
N GLN A 740 -5.92 -10.04 -30.67
CA GLN A 740 -6.99 -10.66 -29.89
C GLN A 740 -7.63 -9.66 -28.91
N LEU A 741 -6.85 -8.75 -28.31
CA LEU A 741 -7.39 -7.63 -27.53
C LEU A 741 -8.33 -6.75 -28.35
N GLN A 742 -7.99 -6.43 -29.61
CA GLN A 742 -8.88 -5.67 -30.48
C GLN A 742 -10.19 -6.42 -30.79
N LYS A 743 -10.15 -7.74 -30.96
CA LYS A 743 -11.39 -8.54 -31.08
C LYS A 743 -12.24 -8.52 -29.81
N ILE A 744 -11.63 -8.48 -28.63
CA ILE A 744 -12.33 -8.36 -27.34
C ILE A 744 -12.99 -6.97 -27.22
N TYR A 745 -12.26 -5.89 -27.50
CA TYR A 745 -12.80 -4.53 -27.46
C TYR A 745 -13.93 -4.29 -28.49
N ALA A 746 -13.94 -5.02 -29.59
CA ALA A 746 -15.00 -4.97 -30.60
C ALA A 746 -16.27 -5.76 -30.23
N LYS A 747 -16.30 -6.52 -29.13
CA LYS A 747 -17.49 -7.27 -28.69
C LYS A 747 -18.55 -6.31 -28.10
N PRO A 748 -19.82 -6.31 -28.59
CA PRO A 748 -20.88 -5.43 -28.06
C PRO A 748 -21.22 -5.67 -26.58
N ASP A 749 -20.87 -6.84 -26.05
CA ASP A 749 -21.04 -7.30 -24.67
C ASP A 749 -19.76 -7.17 -23.83
N PHE A 750 -18.70 -6.50 -24.32
CA PHE A 750 -17.47 -6.27 -23.56
C PHE A 750 -17.71 -5.48 -22.26
N VAL A 751 -17.10 -5.96 -21.17
CA VAL A 751 -17.20 -5.38 -19.82
C VAL A 751 -15.80 -5.07 -19.31
N GLY A 752 -15.34 -3.86 -19.58
CA GLY A 752 -13.99 -3.40 -19.23
C GLY A 752 -13.65 -2.10 -19.93
N ASP A 753 -12.38 -1.69 -19.86
CA ASP A 753 -11.84 -0.62 -20.70
C ASP A 753 -10.34 -0.88 -21.01
N PRO A 754 -9.76 -0.32 -22.10
CA PRO A 754 -8.38 -0.58 -22.50
C PRO A 754 -7.29 -0.12 -21.51
N SER A 755 -7.64 0.68 -20.50
CA SER A 755 -6.75 1.12 -19.41
C SER A 755 -6.94 0.36 -18.10
N SER A 756 -8.15 -0.13 -17.80
CA SER A 756 -8.48 -0.88 -16.57
C SER A 756 -8.52 -2.40 -16.75
N GLY A 757 -8.50 -2.93 -17.97
CA GLY A 757 -8.61 -4.37 -18.24
C GLY A 757 -10.04 -4.89 -18.29
N GLY A 758 -10.25 -6.12 -17.81
CA GLY A 758 -11.42 -6.96 -18.14
C GLY A 758 -11.17 -7.90 -19.33
N THR A 759 -9.90 -8.05 -19.73
CA THR A 759 -9.45 -8.77 -20.93
C THR A 759 -8.99 -10.18 -20.60
N PHE A 760 -9.66 -11.18 -21.19
CA PHE A 760 -9.37 -12.59 -20.95
C PHE A 760 -9.02 -13.35 -22.23
N GLN A 761 -8.12 -14.31 -22.11
CA GLN A 761 -7.61 -15.09 -23.23
C GLN A 761 -8.67 -16.00 -23.82
N LEU A 762 -8.69 -16.07 -25.16
CA LEU A 762 -9.72 -16.78 -25.90
C LEU A 762 -9.26 -18.18 -26.37
N THR A 763 -10.22 -19.03 -26.71
CA THR A 763 -10.04 -20.24 -27.53
C THR A 763 -9.99 -19.88 -29.02
N THR A 764 -9.66 -20.83 -29.90
CA THR A 764 -9.75 -20.60 -31.37
C THR A 764 -11.17 -20.25 -31.83
N ALA A 765 -12.20 -20.75 -31.13
CA ALA A 765 -13.61 -20.42 -31.35
C ALA A 765 -14.01 -19.00 -30.90
N GLY A 766 -13.15 -18.28 -30.17
CA GLY A 766 -13.41 -16.92 -29.69
C GLY A 766 -14.17 -16.82 -28.36
N GLU A 767 -14.36 -17.95 -27.68
CA GLU A 767 -14.87 -18.06 -26.31
C GLU A 767 -13.75 -17.82 -25.29
N GLN A 768 -14.07 -17.54 -24.02
CA GLN A 768 -13.04 -17.40 -22.97
C GLN A 768 -12.54 -18.78 -22.54
N MET A 769 -11.23 -19.05 -22.60
CA MET A 769 -10.70 -20.29 -22.05
C MET A 769 -10.79 -20.25 -20.52
N LYS A 770 -11.41 -21.27 -19.92
CA LYS A 770 -11.69 -21.38 -18.48
C LYS A 770 -11.35 -22.78 -17.98
N VAL A 771 -10.76 -22.87 -16.80
CA VAL A 771 -10.39 -24.14 -16.16
C VAL A 771 -10.67 -24.10 -14.65
N SER A 772 -10.58 -25.23 -13.96
CA SER A 772 -10.77 -25.30 -12.49
C SER A 772 -9.62 -24.62 -11.72
N VAL A 773 -9.79 -24.40 -10.42
CA VAL A 773 -8.71 -23.86 -9.56
C VAL A 773 -7.54 -24.84 -9.50
N MET A 774 -7.80 -26.15 -9.40
CA MET A 774 -6.79 -27.21 -9.46
C MET A 774 -5.97 -27.14 -10.75
N ALA A 775 -6.64 -27.02 -11.90
CA ALA A 775 -6.00 -26.86 -13.19
C ALA A 775 -5.13 -25.59 -13.27
N LYS A 776 -5.59 -24.46 -12.72
CA LYS A 776 -4.79 -23.23 -12.64
C LYS A 776 -3.52 -23.39 -11.79
N LEU A 777 -3.61 -24.07 -10.65
CA LEU A 777 -2.45 -24.36 -9.80
C LEU A 777 -1.47 -25.31 -10.49
N ALA A 778 -1.95 -26.34 -11.17
CA ALA A 778 -1.13 -27.26 -11.97
C ALA A 778 -0.42 -26.55 -13.14
N ILE A 779 -1.11 -25.67 -13.88
CA ILE A 779 -0.55 -24.86 -14.97
C ILE A 779 0.53 -23.91 -14.45
N LEU A 780 0.27 -23.26 -13.31
CA LEU A 780 1.20 -22.34 -12.67
C LEU A 780 2.46 -23.06 -12.20
N ALA A 781 2.29 -24.22 -11.56
CA ALA A 781 3.38 -25.10 -11.13
C ALA A 781 4.26 -25.55 -12.31
N ALA A 782 3.66 -26.02 -13.40
CA ALA A 782 4.39 -26.43 -14.60
C ALA A 782 5.19 -25.26 -15.21
N ASN A 783 4.54 -24.10 -15.43
CA ASN A 783 5.20 -22.92 -16.01
C ASN A 783 6.37 -22.39 -15.17
N LYS A 784 6.28 -22.47 -13.83
CA LYS A 784 7.33 -22.00 -12.93
C LYS A 784 8.43 -23.03 -12.69
N PHE A 785 8.10 -24.33 -12.70
CA PHE A 785 9.10 -25.40 -12.63
C PHE A 785 9.98 -25.46 -13.88
N CYS A 786 9.44 -25.13 -15.05
CA CYS A 786 10.23 -25.04 -16.28
C CYS A 786 11.32 -23.96 -16.29
N ILE A 787 11.29 -23.01 -15.34
CA ILE A 787 12.28 -21.93 -15.20
C ILE A 787 13.11 -22.05 -13.91
N LEU A 788 13.29 -23.28 -13.43
CA LEU A 788 14.40 -23.58 -12.52
C LEU A 788 15.74 -23.36 -13.24
N ASP A 789 16.74 -22.89 -12.49
CA ASP A 789 18.08 -22.63 -13.02
C ASP A 789 18.80 -23.90 -13.53
N PRO A 790 19.95 -23.78 -14.22
CA PRO A 790 20.64 -24.94 -14.83
C PRO A 790 21.04 -26.03 -13.82
N LEU A 791 21.15 -25.70 -12.53
CA LEU A 791 21.45 -26.66 -11.46
C LEU A 791 20.19 -27.08 -10.68
N GLY A 792 19.01 -26.67 -11.11
CA GLY A 792 17.71 -27.02 -10.52
C GLY A 792 17.45 -26.39 -9.15
N MET A 793 18.22 -25.38 -8.73
CA MET A 793 18.23 -24.88 -7.36
C MET A 793 17.13 -23.84 -7.11
N GLY A 794 17.29 -22.66 -7.71
CA GLY A 794 16.38 -21.52 -7.61
C GLY A 794 15.57 -21.29 -8.88
N ILE A 795 14.70 -20.28 -8.85
CA ILE A 795 13.91 -19.83 -10.01
C ILE A 795 14.67 -18.71 -10.73
N GLU A 796 14.80 -18.82 -12.05
CA GLU A 796 15.40 -17.78 -12.89
C GLU A 796 14.54 -16.52 -12.96
N MET A 797 15.20 -15.36 -12.93
CA MET A 797 14.59 -14.04 -13.13
C MET A 797 14.32 -13.73 -14.63
N GLU A 798 13.86 -14.74 -15.38
CA GLU A 798 13.77 -14.79 -16.86
C GLU A 798 12.80 -13.80 -17.50
N ALA A 799 12.01 -13.08 -16.70
CA ALA A 799 11.03 -12.08 -17.12
C ALA A 799 11.40 -10.62 -16.76
N GLY A 800 12.66 -10.36 -16.41
CA GLY A 800 13.21 -9.00 -16.34
C GLY A 800 12.90 -8.22 -15.05
N LYS A 801 12.48 -8.91 -13.98
CA LYS A 801 12.29 -8.37 -12.62
C LYS A 801 12.79 -9.38 -11.58
N PRO A 802 13.26 -8.92 -10.41
CA PRO A 802 13.57 -9.81 -9.29
C PRO A 802 12.29 -10.40 -8.67
N GLY A 803 12.43 -11.19 -7.62
CA GLY A 803 11.35 -11.50 -6.69
C GLY A 803 11.03 -10.35 -5.73
N TRP A 804 10.90 -10.66 -4.44
CA TRP A 804 10.38 -9.72 -3.45
C TRP A 804 11.25 -8.46 -3.27
N ASN A 805 12.58 -8.60 -3.24
CA ASN A 805 13.49 -7.47 -3.09
C ASN A 805 13.69 -6.71 -4.43
N ASP A 806 12.83 -5.71 -4.64
CA ASP A 806 12.89 -4.82 -5.80
C ASP A 806 14.25 -4.10 -6.00
N ALA A 807 15.10 -3.99 -4.97
CA ALA A 807 16.40 -3.32 -5.10
C ALA A 807 17.48 -4.16 -5.79
N MET A 808 17.24 -5.47 -5.96
CA MET A 808 18.08 -6.41 -6.72
C MET A 808 17.74 -6.39 -8.23
N ASN A 809 17.31 -5.24 -8.75
CA ASN A 809 16.77 -5.06 -10.10
C ASN A 809 17.78 -5.20 -11.25
N GLY A 810 19.04 -5.49 -10.97
CA GLY A 810 20.06 -5.80 -11.98
C GLY A 810 20.31 -7.30 -12.18
N LEU A 811 20.06 -8.14 -11.15
CA LEU A 811 20.17 -9.60 -11.24
C LEU A 811 19.42 -10.24 -12.44
N PRO A 812 18.24 -9.77 -12.88
CA PRO A 812 17.57 -10.31 -14.07
C PRO A 812 18.40 -10.23 -15.36
N ALA A 813 19.34 -9.28 -15.46
CA ALA A 813 20.24 -9.16 -16.61
C ALA A 813 21.52 -10.02 -16.49
N LEU A 814 21.79 -10.55 -15.30
CA LEU A 814 22.99 -11.32 -14.93
C LEU A 814 22.72 -12.82 -14.74
N PHE A 815 21.66 -13.35 -15.38
CA PHE A 815 21.17 -14.72 -15.15
C PHE A 815 21.00 -15.02 -13.65
N GLY A 816 20.34 -14.10 -12.96
CA GLY A 816 20.02 -14.23 -11.55
C GLY A 816 18.98 -15.34 -11.30
N SER A 817 19.24 -16.15 -10.29
CA SER A 817 18.33 -17.18 -9.76
C SER A 817 18.04 -16.92 -8.28
N GLU A 818 16.84 -17.27 -7.80
CA GLU A 818 16.44 -17.07 -6.41
C GLU A 818 15.81 -18.31 -5.75
N MET A 819 16.29 -18.67 -4.56
CA MET A 819 15.69 -19.73 -3.73
C MET A 819 14.30 -19.38 -3.16
N PRO A 820 13.99 -18.13 -2.74
CA PRO A 820 12.67 -17.74 -2.22
C PRO A 820 11.48 -18.23 -3.04
N SER A 821 11.52 -18.02 -4.36
CA SER A 821 10.46 -18.45 -5.27
C SER A 821 10.48 -19.97 -5.53
N ALA A 822 11.63 -20.64 -5.43
CA ALA A 822 11.71 -22.11 -5.51
C ALA A 822 11.06 -22.78 -4.29
N TYR A 823 11.30 -22.27 -3.07
CA TYR A 823 10.64 -22.80 -1.86
C TYR A 823 9.11 -22.66 -1.90
N GLU A 824 8.60 -21.53 -2.37
CA GLU A 824 7.15 -21.33 -2.50
C GLU A 824 6.55 -22.13 -3.68
N LEU A 825 7.32 -22.35 -4.76
CA LEU A 825 6.93 -23.30 -5.82
C LEU A 825 6.85 -24.73 -5.29
N HIS A 826 7.83 -25.17 -4.48
CA HIS A 826 7.79 -26.49 -3.84
C HIS A 826 6.49 -26.69 -3.06
N GLU A 827 6.08 -25.68 -2.28
CA GLU A 827 4.81 -25.74 -1.53
C GLU A 827 3.56 -25.81 -2.44
N ILE A 828 3.57 -25.17 -3.61
CA ILE A 828 2.49 -25.29 -4.61
C ILE A 828 2.48 -26.68 -5.24
N VAL A 829 3.64 -27.21 -5.65
CA VAL A 829 3.77 -28.55 -6.22
C VAL A 829 3.35 -29.61 -5.19
N ASP A 830 3.77 -29.47 -3.94
CA ASP A 830 3.42 -30.37 -2.84
C ASP A 830 1.93 -30.36 -2.53
N PHE A 831 1.29 -29.18 -2.54
CA PHE A 831 -0.15 -29.04 -2.39
C PHE A 831 -0.91 -29.75 -3.52
N VAL A 832 -0.56 -29.46 -4.79
CA VAL A 832 -1.22 -30.06 -5.96
C VAL A 832 -1.02 -31.58 -5.97
N ALA A 833 0.20 -32.07 -5.74
CA ALA A 833 0.52 -33.49 -5.71
C ALA A 833 -0.20 -34.23 -4.57
N THR A 834 -0.23 -33.64 -3.37
CA THR A 834 -0.88 -34.24 -2.19
C THR A 834 -2.39 -34.29 -2.35
N VAL A 835 -3.04 -33.22 -2.84
CA VAL A 835 -4.50 -33.19 -3.01
C VAL A 835 -4.95 -34.08 -4.19
N THR A 836 -4.12 -34.24 -5.22
CA THR A 836 -4.33 -35.22 -6.29
C THR A 836 -4.42 -36.65 -5.70
N ASP A 837 -3.44 -37.04 -4.89
CA ASP A 837 -3.40 -38.37 -4.26
C ASP A 837 -4.51 -38.55 -3.21
N GLU A 838 -4.90 -37.48 -2.50
CA GLU A 838 -5.96 -37.51 -1.47
C GLU A 838 -7.37 -37.70 -2.05
N LEU A 839 -7.70 -36.97 -3.13
CA LEU A 839 -9.02 -36.99 -3.73
C LEU A 839 -9.16 -38.06 -4.83
N GLY A 840 -8.06 -38.49 -5.44
CA GLY A 840 -8.08 -39.48 -6.53
C GLY A 840 -8.82 -39.03 -7.79
N ARG A 841 -9.02 -37.71 -7.97
CA ARG A 841 -9.79 -37.12 -9.07
C ARG A 841 -8.90 -36.64 -10.20
N ASP A 842 -9.23 -37.09 -11.41
CA ASP A 842 -8.62 -36.67 -12.66
C ASP A 842 -8.81 -35.16 -12.88
N THR A 843 -7.81 -34.51 -13.47
CA THR A 843 -7.79 -33.05 -13.68
C THR A 843 -7.81 -32.75 -15.18
N SER A 844 -8.89 -32.12 -15.63
CA SER A 844 -9.02 -31.62 -17.00
C SER A 844 -8.09 -30.42 -17.22
N LEU A 845 -7.20 -30.53 -18.20
CA LEU A 845 -6.19 -29.52 -18.55
C LEU A 845 -6.29 -29.16 -20.04
N PRO A 846 -5.90 -27.94 -20.47
CA PRO A 846 -5.71 -27.63 -21.89
C PRO A 846 -4.69 -28.59 -22.52
N GLU A 847 -4.91 -29.03 -23.76
CA GLU A 847 -4.01 -29.99 -24.42
C GLU A 847 -2.54 -29.51 -24.50
N GLU A 848 -2.30 -28.21 -24.62
CA GLU A 848 -0.95 -27.63 -24.69
C GLU A 848 -0.22 -27.77 -23.34
N VAL A 849 -0.97 -27.77 -22.23
CA VAL A 849 -0.46 -28.00 -20.87
C VAL A 849 -0.17 -29.48 -20.66
N GLY A 850 -1.04 -30.37 -21.15
CA GLY A 850 -0.79 -31.81 -21.15
C GLY A 850 0.48 -32.17 -21.93
N ALA A 851 0.70 -31.54 -23.08
CA ALA A 851 1.96 -31.67 -23.83
C ALA A 851 3.18 -31.19 -23.03
N LEU A 852 3.07 -30.06 -22.31
CA LEU A 852 4.14 -29.54 -21.45
C LEU A 852 4.46 -30.48 -20.28
N LEU A 853 3.46 -30.98 -19.56
CA LEU A 853 3.64 -31.95 -18.47
C LEU A 853 4.25 -33.27 -18.96
N THR A 854 3.87 -33.73 -20.16
CA THR A 854 4.48 -34.92 -20.80
C THR A 854 5.97 -34.69 -21.07
N ALA A 855 6.33 -33.51 -21.58
CA ALA A 855 7.72 -33.15 -21.83
C ALA A 855 8.53 -33.07 -20.52
N ILE A 856 8.01 -32.39 -19.49
CA ILE A 856 8.63 -32.32 -18.15
C ILE A 856 8.88 -33.73 -17.60
N GLY A 857 7.86 -34.59 -17.58
CA GLY A 857 7.98 -35.97 -17.08
C GLY A 857 9.03 -36.79 -17.83
N THR A 858 9.09 -36.64 -19.16
CA THR A 858 10.08 -37.31 -20.02
C THR A 858 11.50 -36.85 -19.73
N GLN A 859 11.74 -35.54 -19.57
CA GLN A 859 13.07 -35.02 -19.25
C GLN A 859 13.51 -35.38 -17.82
N LEU A 860 12.58 -35.43 -16.85
CA LEU A 860 12.87 -35.90 -15.50
C LEU A 860 13.23 -37.39 -15.45
N ASP A 861 12.61 -38.23 -16.29
CA ASP A 861 12.99 -39.65 -16.40
C ASP A 861 14.37 -39.81 -17.05
N LEU A 862 14.71 -39.01 -18.07
CA LEU A 862 16.05 -39.00 -18.68
C LEU A 862 17.14 -38.53 -17.72
N LEU A 863 16.88 -37.45 -16.96
CA LEU A 863 17.77 -36.95 -15.92
C LEU A 863 17.98 -38.01 -14.81
N SER A 864 16.90 -38.67 -14.37
CA SER A 864 16.96 -39.75 -13.37
C SER A 864 17.69 -41.00 -13.86
N ALA A 865 17.80 -41.19 -15.18
CA ALA A 865 18.58 -42.26 -15.81
C ALA A 865 20.07 -41.91 -16.02
N GLY A 866 20.53 -40.74 -15.54
CA GLY A 866 21.92 -40.28 -15.66
C GLY A 866 22.17 -39.31 -16.82
N GLY A 867 21.16 -38.56 -17.25
CA GLY A 867 21.33 -37.41 -18.16
C GLY A 867 21.99 -36.20 -17.48
N GLU A 868 22.49 -35.26 -18.29
CA GLU A 868 23.17 -34.05 -17.80
C GLU A 868 22.20 -32.94 -17.40
N ASP A 869 22.59 -32.15 -16.39
CA ASP A 869 21.80 -31.04 -15.83
C ASP A 869 21.47 -29.96 -16.88
N PHE A 870 22.43 -29.63 -17.76
CA PHE A 870 22.24 -28.62 -18.81
C PHE A 870 21.32 -29.10 -19.95
N ASP A 871 21.46 -30.37 -20.38
CA ASP A 871 20.58 -30.95 -21.41
C ASP A 871 19.12 -30.98 -20.95
N TYR A 872 18.90 -31.36 -19.68
CA TYR A 872 17.60 -31.26 -19.02
C TYR A 872 17.06 -29.82 -19.04
N TRP A 873 17.86 -28.84 -18.58
CA TRP A 873 17.48 -27.43 -18.52
C TRP A 873 17.09 -26.88 -19.89
N ASP A 874 17.90 -27.15 -20.93
CA ASP A 874 17.69 -26.67 -22.29
C ASP A 874 16.41 -27.27 -22.91
N LYS A 875 16.19 -28.59 -22.75
CA LYS A 875 15.01 -29.27 -23.30
C LYS A 875 13.70 -28.92 -22.58
N VAL A 876 13.75 -28.63 -21.28
CA VAL A 876 12.57 -28.16 -20.53
C VAL A 876 12.24 -26.70 -20.89
N HIS A 877 13.24 -25.85 -21.12
CA HIS A 877 13.02 -24.51 -21.65
C HIS A 877 12.47 -24.51 -23.09
N ASP A 878 12.96 -25.37 -23.98
CA ASP A 878 12.39 -25.55 -25.32
C ASP A 878 10.90 -25.96 -25.28
N ALA A 879 10.53 -26.83 -24.35
CA ALA A 879 9.13 -27.24 -24.15
C ALA A 879 8.26 -26.06 -23.67
N LEU A 880 8.77 -25.23 -22.74
CA LEU A 880 8.09 -24.03 -22.25
C LEU A 880 7.94 -22.97 -23.35
N GLU A 881 8.97 -22.73 -24.16
CA GLU A 881 8.91 -21.81 -25.30
C GLU A 881 7.93 -22.31 -26.37
N SER A 882 7.88 -23.63 -26.63
CA SER A 882 6.88 -24.25 -27.51
C SER A 882 5.46 -24.07 -27.00
N TYR A 883 5.23 -24.30 -25.69
CA TYR A 883 3.95 -24.03 -25.03
C TYR A 883 3.53 -22.56 -25.17
N ARG A 884 4.39 -21.62 -24.74
CA ARG A 884 4.17 -20.17 -24.83
C ARG A 884 3.88 -19.71 -26.25
N SER A 885 4.52 -20.31 -27.26
CA SER A 885 4.32 -20.00 -28.68
C SER A 885 2.98 -20.48 -29.22
N LYS A 886 2.51 -21.67 -28.80
CA LYS A 886 1.18 -22.19 -29.13
C LYS A 886 0.09 -21.33 -28.49
N THR A 887 0.19 -21.10 -27.18
CA THR A 887 -0.79 -20.32 -26.42
C THR A 887 -0.57 -18.80 -26.51
N GLU A 888 0.20 -18.29 -27.49
CA GLU A 888 0.52 -16.85 -27.56
C GLU A 888 -0.72 -16.01 -27.90
N ALA A 889 -1.58 -16.51 -28.79
CA ALA A 889 -2.78 -15.81 -29.24
C ALA A 889 -4.04 -16.32 -28.52
N THR A 890 -4.22 -17.63 -28.49
CA THR A 890 -5.40 -18.36 -28.05
C THR A 890 -4.96 -19.74 -27.56
N PHE A 891 -5.74 -20.37 -26.69
CA PHE A 891 -5.70 -21.82 -26.57
C PHE A 891 -6.40 -22.45 -27.77
N SER A 892 -6.16 -23.73 -28.09
CA SER A 892 -7.00 -24.45 -29.07
C SER A 892 -8.47 -24.39 -28.65
N GLY A 893 -8.72 -24.81 -27.40
CA GLY A 893 -10.03 -24.97 -26.77
C GLY A 893 -10.28 -26.41 -26.33
N ASP A 894 -9.48 -27.36 -26.84
CA ASP A 894 -9.54 -28.76 -26.47
C ASP A 894 -8.88 -29.03 -25.12
N THR A 895 -9.36 -30.05 -24.42
CA THR A 895 -8.90 -30.44 -23.08
C THR A 895 -8.61 -31.93 -23.01
N VAL A 896 -7.70 -32.30 -22.10
CA VAL A 896 -7.26 -33.66 -21.83
C VAL A 896 -7.32 -33.92 -20.33
N ASP A 897 -7.97 -35.00 -19.94
CA ASP A 897 -8.05 -35.41 -18.54
C ASP A 897 -6.75 -36.11 -18.13
N TRP A 898 -6.05 -35.53 -17.16
CA TRP A 898 -4.86 -36.11 -16.55
C TRP A 898 -5.25 -36.90 -15.31
N SER A 899 -5.02 -38.21 -15.33
CA SER A 899 -5.42 -39.07 -14.22
C SER A 899 -4.64 -38.76 -12.95
N ALA A 900 -5.28 -38.99 -11.79
CA ALA A 900 -4.63 -38.74 -10.50
C ALA A 900 -3.27 -39.46 -10.38
N SER A 901 -3.14 -40.68 -10.91
CA SER A 901 -1.88 -41.44 -10.96
C SER A 901 -0.77 -40.85 -11.83
N LEU A 902 -1.10 -40.02 -12.83
CA LEU A 902 -0.13 -39.35 -13.71
C LEU A 902 0.33 -37.99 -13.18
N LEU A 903 -0.50 -37.32 -12.37
CA LEU A 903 -0.15 -36.06 -11.70
C LEU A 903 0.48 -36.28 -10.31
N GLY A 904 0.05 -37.34 -9.62
CA GLY A 904 0.22 -37.58 -8.19
C GLY A 904 1.63 -37.55 -7.59
N LYS A 905 1.68 -37.51 -6.26
CA LYS A 905 2.92 -37.37 -5.48
C LYS A 905 3.75 -38.64 -5.43
N SER A 906 3.11 -39.80 -5.43
CA SER A 906 3.75 -41.11 -5.32
C SER A 906 4.54 -41.54 -6.58
N THR A 907 3.96 -41.38 -7.77
CA THR A 907 4.58 -41.81 -9.05
C THR A 907 4.36 -40.85 -10.23
N GLY A 908 3.53 -39.82 -10.04
CA GLY A 908 3.17 -38.87 -11.10
C GLY A 908 4.23 -37.79 -11.34
N VAL A 909 3.95 -36.92 -12.32
CA VAL A 909 4.89 -35.86 -12.73
C VAL A 909 5.20 -34.88 -11.60
N PHE A 910 4.24 -34.50 -10.75
CA PHE A 910 4.53 -33.62 -9.61
C PHE A 910 5.38 -34.32 -8.54
N GLY A 911 5.25 -35.63 -8.33
CA GLY A 911 6.17 -36.42 -7.51
C GLY A 911 7.62 -36.35 -8.00
N LYS A 912 7.83 -36.49 -9.32
CA LYS A 912 9.16 -36.34 -9.95
C LYS A 912 9.69 -34.90 -9.85
N MET A 913 8.81 -33.90 -9.99
CA MET A 913 9.16 -32.48 -9.83
C MET A 913 9.62 -32.18 -8.40
N LEU A 914 8.92 -32.67 -7.37
CA LEU A 914 9.35 -32.55 -5.97
C LEU A 914 10.73 -33.16 -5.75
N ALA A 915 10.97 -34.39 -6.24
CA ALA A 915 12.27 -35.05 -6.10
C ALA A 915 13.42 -34.24 -6.73
N ARG A 916 13.18 -33.55 -7.84
CA ARG A 916 14.16 -32.61 -8.44
C ARG A 916 14.33 -31.34 -7.60
N MET A 917 13.27 -30.79 -7.03
CA MET A 917 13.35 -29.61 -6.16
C MET A 917 14.05 -29.92 -4.83
N ASP A 918 13.84 -31.08 -4.23
CA ASP A 918 14.56 -31.55 -3.03
C ASP A 918 16.07 -31.66 -3.30
N GLN A 919 16.45 -32.21 -4.47
CA GLN A 919 17.86 -32.23 -4.92
C GLN A 919 18.41 -30.81 -5.08
N GLY A 920 17.64 -29.90 -5.70
CA GLY A 920 17.99 -28.49 -5.87
C GLY A 920 18.19 -27.75 -4.55
N ILE A 921 17.31 -27.97 -3.58
CA ILE A 921 17.40 -27.40 -2.23
C ILE A 921 18.62 -27.94 -1.49
N ALA A 922 18.87 -29.25 -1.54
CA ALA A 922 20.06 -29.86 -0.93
C ALA A 922 21.36 -29.34 -1.58
N ARG A 923 21.37 -29.17 -2.90
CA ARG A 923 22.48 -28.58 -3.67
C ARG A 923 22.69 -27.10 -3.30
N ALA A 924 21.63 -26.31 -3.16
CA ALA A 924 21.70 -24.91 -2.72
C ALA A 924 22.28 -24.78 -1.31
N LEU A 925 21.91 -25.66 -0.39
CA LEU A 925 22.46 -25.69 0.98
C LEU A 925 23.95 -26.07 1.02
N ALA A 926 24.48 -26.78 0.02
CA ALA A 926 25.91 -27.03 -0.07
C ALA A 926 26.75 -25.74 -0.26
N TYR A 927 26.13 -24.67 -0.78
CA TYR A 927 26.70 -23.32 -0.90
C TYR A 927 26.43 -22.42 0.32
N ALA A 928 25.81 -22.93 1.39
CA ALA A 928 25.57 -22.16 2.60
C ALA A 928 26.91 -21.75 3.27
N PRO A 929 27.05 -20.50 3.75
CA PRO A 929 28.32 -19.99 4.28
C PRO A 929 28.61 -20.39 5.73
N ASP A 930 27.66 -21.04 6.42
CA ASP A 930 27.85 -21.57 7.77
C ASP A 930 28.34 -23.04 7.75
N ALA A 931 29.18 -23.40 8.72
CA ALA A 931 29.84 -24.71 8.76
C ALA A 931 28.87 -25.91 8.92
N ASP A 932 27.67 -25.68 9.45
CA ASP A 932 26.63 -26.70 9.61
C ASP A 932 25.65 -26.76 8.41
N GLN A 933 25.85 -25.89 7.40
CA GLN A 933 25.03 -25.76 6.19
C GLN A 933 23.53 -25.62 6.46
N LYS A 934 23.16 -24.65 7.31
CA LYS A 934 21.77 -24.38 7.74
C LYS A 934 21.20 -23.06 7.21
N ILE A 935 22.03 -22.09 6.85
CA ILE A 935 21.56 -20.80 6.32
C ILE A 935 21.44 -20.88 4.80
N SER A 936 20.21 -21.08 4.34
CA SER A 936 19.86 -21.07 2.91
C SER A 936 20.37 -19.80 2.19
N PRO A 937 21.21 -19.94 1.13
CA PRO A 937 21.49 -18.86 0.21
C PRO A 937 20.22 -18.32 -0.44
N THR A 938 20.18 -17.02 -0.75
CA THR A 938 18.96 -16.39 -1.30
C THR A 938 19.02 -16.21 -2.81
N TYR A 939 20.14 -15.69 -3.32
CA TYR A 939 20.33 -15.39 -4.75
C TYR A 939 21.63 -16.01 -5.26
N PHE A 940 21.59 -16.44 -6.52
CA PHE A 940 22.77 -16.86 -7.29
C PHE A 940 22.86 -16.02 -8.57
N ARG A 941 24.03 -15.97 -9.19
CA ARG A 941 24.22 -15.52 -10.58
C ARG A 941 25.04 -16.53 -11.37
N PHE A 942 24.63 -16.79 -12.61
CA PHE A 942 25.34 -17.70 -13.50
C PHE A 942 26.08 -16.92 -14.60
N SER A 943 27.34 -17.25 -14.87
CA SER A 943 28.07 -16.70 -16.02
C SER A 943 27.98 -17.67 -17.19
N VAL A 944 27.60 -17.19 -18.38
CA VAL A 944 27.63 -18.00 -19.60
C VAL A 944 29.09 -18.29 -19.98
N THR A 945 29.41 -19.57 -20.19
CA THR A 945 30.76 -20.05 -20.53
C THR A 945 30.91 -20.43 -22.00
N ASP A 946 29.82 -20.82 -22.66
CA ASP A 946 29.79 -21.15 -24.09
C ASP A 946 28.45 -20.69 -24.73
N PHE A 947 28.52 -20.24 -25.99
CA PHE A 947 27.37 -19.72 -26.74
C PHE A 947 27.59 -19.71 -28.26
N GLU A 948 26.48 -19.78 -29.01
CA GLU A 948 26.45 -19.52 -30.45
C GLU A 948 25.67 -18.23 -30.76
N LEU A 949 26.01 -17.53 -31.85
CA LEU A 949 25.21 -16.42 -32.36
C LEU A 949 23.91 -16.97 -32.97
N ALA A 950 22.75 -16.47 -32.52
CA ALA A 950 21.44 -16.92 -33.00
C ALA A 950 21.09 -16.40 -34.42
N GLY A 951 21.96 -15.61 -35.05
CA GLY A 951 21.76 -14.99 -36.36
C GLY A 951 20.80 -13.78 -36.38
N THR A 952 20.16 -13.47 -35.24
CA THR A 952 19.20 -12.37 -35.06
C THR A 952 19.76 -11.21 -34.23
N MET A 953 19.11 -10.04 -34.34
CA MET A 953 19.43 -8.83 -33.58
C MET A 953 18.28 -8.46 -32.65
N SER A 954 18.58 -8.00 -31.44
CA SER A 954 17.58 -7.58 -30.46
C SER A 954 16.96 -6.21 -30.79
N GLY A 955 15.92 -5.82 -30.05
CA GLY A 955 15.33 -4.47 -30.12
C GLY A 955 16.31 -3.34 -29.76
N ARG A 956 17.47 -3.64 -29.17
CA ARG A 956 18.57 -2.70 -28.89
C ARG A 956 19.59 -2.60 -30.02
N GLY A 957 19.46 -3.41 -31.07
CA GLY A 957 20.46 -3.54 -32.12
C GLY A 957 21.72 -4.31 -31.67
N LEU A 958 21.58 -5.24 -30.73
CA LEU A 958 22.67 -6.10 -30.24
C LEU A 958 22.53 -7.53 -30.79
N PRO A 959 23.62 -8.26 -31.07
CA PRO A 959 23.55 -9.66 -31.49
C PRO A 959 22.91 -10.53 -30.41
N THR A 960 21.96 -11.37 -30.80
CA THR A 960 21.33 -12.37 -29.92
C THR A 960 22.06 -13.71 -29.98
N ILE A 961 21.95 -14.50 -28.91
CA ILE A 961 22.71 -15.74 -28.74
C ILE A 961 21.83 -16.93 -28.31
N GLN A 962 22.30 -18.14 -28.58
CA GLN A 962 21.89 -19.35 -27.85
C GLN A 962 23.02 -19.72 -26.88
N VAL A 963 22.70 -19.85 -25.59
CA VAL A 963 23.64 -20.34 -24.57
C VAL A 963 23.85 -21.85 -24.73
N LYS A 964 25.10 -22.30 -24.55
CA LYS A 964 25.50 -23.73 -24.60
C LYS A 964 26.12 -24.23 -23.29
N GLY A 965 26.47 -23.33 -22.37
CA GLY A 965 26.98 -23.69 -21.05
C GLY A 965 27.04 -22.51 -20.09
N TYR A 966 27.03 -22.83 -18.81
CA TYR A 966 27.24 -21.88 -17.70
C TYR A 966 28.43 -22.30 -16.83
N SER A 967 28.93 -21.38 -16.02
CA SER A 967 29.86 -21.65 -14.92
C SER A 967 29.12 -22.24 -13.72
N ASP A 968 29.88 -22.71 -12.73
CA ASP A 968 29.38 -22.76 -11.35
C ASP A 968 28.79 -21.39 -10.94
N PRO A 969 27.70 -21.35 -10.15
CA PRO A 969 27.07 -20.12 -9.73
C PRO A 969 27.92 -19.35 -8.72
N GLU A 970 27.92 -18.02 -8.83
CA GLU A 970 28.38 -17.16 -7.74
C GLU A 970 27.22 -16.87 -6.78
N VAL A 971 27.51 -16.99 -5.48
CA VAL A 971 26.53 -16.91 -4.40
C VAL A 971 26.41 -15.49 -3.86
N LEU A 972 25.16 -15.03 -3.74
CA LEU A 972 24.71 -13.92 -2.92
C LEU A 972 25.40 -13.79 -1.54
N PRO A 973 25.87 -12.62 -1.04
CA PRO A 973 25.84 -12.40 0.41
C PRO A 973 24.43 -12.68 0.96
N LEU A 974 24.34 -13.15 2.21
CA LEU A 974 23.09 -13.62 2.81
C LEU A 974 21.98 -12.55 2.80
N PHE A 975 20.75 -12.98 2.54
CA PHE A 975 19.52 -12.23 2.80
C PHE A 975 18.63 -13.01 3.77
N LEU A 976 17.77 -12.32 4.50
CA LEU A 976 16.84 -12.94 5.45
C LEU A 976 15.75 -13.76 4.75
N GLU A 977 15.46 -13.46 3.48
CA GLU A 977 14.38 -14.14 2.75
C GLU A 977 14.67 -15.61 2.46
N GLY A 978 15.91 -15.99 2.09
CA GLY A 978 16.31 -17.38 1.85
C GLY A 978 15.94 -18.33 3.01
N PRO A 979 16.47 -18.13 4.23
CA PRO A 979 16.11 -18.96 5.37
C PRO A 979 14.63 -18.78 5.79
N THR A 980 14.03 -17.60 5.60
CA THR A 980 12.60 -17.39 5.91
C THR A 980 11.69 -18.26 5.06
N ARG A 981 11.90 -18.31 3.73
CA ARG A 981 11.10 -19.17 2.85
C ARG A 981 11.49 -20.64 3.00
N HIS A 982 12.75 -20.95 3.29
CA HIS A 982 13.22 -22.33 3.57
C HIS A 982 12.46 -22.98 4.75
N MET A 983 12.14 -22.21 5.80
CA MET A 983 11.38 -22.72 6.97
C MET A 983 10.03 -23.33 6.60
N LYS A 984 9.40 -22.92 5.48
CA LYS A 984 8.14 -23.51 4.98
C LYS A 984 8.31 -24.96 4.55
N THR A 985 9.33 -25.30 3.75
CA THR A 985 9.52 -26.68 3.27
C THR A 985 9.93 -27.63 4.41
N LEU A 986 10.54 -27.09 5.47
CA LEU A 986 10.85 -27.81 6.70
C LEU A 986 9.61 -28.19 7.54
N LYS A 987 8.37 -27.88 7.13
CA LYS A 987 7.12 -28.16 7.89
C LYS A 987 7.04 -29.56 8.50
N ASN A 988 7.44 -30.60 7.76
CA ASN A 988 7.40 -32.00 8.19
C ASN A 988 8.66 -32.46 8.97
N GLN A 989 9.69 -31.63 9.06
CA GLN A 989 10.96 -31.97 9.73
C GLN A 989 10.86 -31.81 11.26
N PRO A 990 11.72 -32.54 12.02
CA PRO A 990 11.83 -32.38 13.46
C PRO A 990 12.04 -30.93 13.92
N LEU A 991 11.55 -30.62 15.13
CA LEU A 991 11.74 -29.29 15.74
C LEU A 991 13.23 -28.95 15.95
N ALA A 992 14.10 -29.96 16.06
CA ALA A 992 15.55 -29.79 16.18
C ALA A 992 16.18 -29.13 14.93
N ASP A 993 15.72 -29.48 13.72
CA ASP A 993 16.26 -28.96 12.48
C ASP A 993 15.76 -27.52 12.21
N LYS A 994 14.48 -27.28 12.47
CA LYS A 994 13.88 -25.93 12.50
C LYS A 994 14.62 -25.01 13.48
N MET A 995 14.94 -25.52 14.67
CA MET A 995 15.72 -24.85 15.70
C MET A 995 17.18 -24.60 15.26
N ALA A 996 17.79 -25.50 14.48
CA ALA A 996 19.13 -25.33 13.95
C ALA A 996 19.19 -24.17 12.94
N VAL A 997 18.21 -24.06 12.04
CA VAL A 997 18.11 -22.92 11.10
C VAL A 997 17.93 -21.60 11.86
N TYR A 998 17.01 -21.52 12.83
CA TYR A 998 16.84 -20.32 13.66
C TYR A 998 18.16 -19.91 14.37
N LYS A 999 18.87 -20.86 14.98
CA LYS A 999 20.15 -20.60 15.66
C LYS A 999 21.24 -20.13 14.70
N ALA A 1000 21.34 -20.74 13.53
CA ALA A 1000 22.33 -20.35 12.53
C ALA A 1000 22.06 -18.91 12.01
N VAL A 1001 20.80 -18.59 11.70
CA VAL A 1001 20.40 -17.22 11.29
C VAL A 1001 20.67 -16.20 12.42
N ALA A 1002 20.35 -16.53 13.67
CA ALA A 1002 20.60 -15.68 14.84
C ALA A 1002 22.10 -15.49 15.18
N ALA A 1003 22.96 -16.42 14.77
CA ALA A 1003 24.42 -16.32 14.90
C ALA A 1003 25.11 -15.69 13.67
N SER A 1004 24.34 -15.29 12.64
CA SER A 1004 24.87 -14.80 11.37
C SER A 1004 24.88 -13.26 11.28
N ALA A 1005 25.57 -12.74 10.26
CA ALA A 1005 25.58 -11.33 9.91
C ALA A 1005 24.21 -10.75 9.48
N LEU A 1006 23.13 -11.53 9.49
CA LEU A 1006 21.74 -11.06 9.36
C LEU A 1006 21.17 -10.50 10.67
N HIS A 1007 21.71 -10.90 11.83
CA HIS A 1007 21.28 -10.35 13.12
C HIS A 1007 21.98 -9.00 13.40
N ASP A 1008 21.23 -8.04 13.94
CA ASP A 1008 21.74 -6.76 14.45
C ASP A 1008 21.99 -6.90 15.96
N ASP A 1009 23.26 -6.94 16.35
CA ASP A 1009 23.63 -7.15 17.75
C ASP A 1009 23.48 -5.92 18.66
N GLU A 1010 23.29 -4.71 18.13
CA GLU A 1010 22.99 -3.52 18.94
C GLU A 1010 21.48 -3.42 19.18
N LEU A 1011 20.66 -3.66 18.14
CA LEU A 1011 19.19 -3.49 18.19
C LEU A 1011 18.42 -4.77 18.55
N LYS A 1012 19.04 -5.95 18.45
CA LYS A 1012 18.42 -7.29 18.64
C LYS A 1012 17.24 -7.52 17.71
N MET A 1013 17.51 -7.34 16.41
CA MET A 1013 16.56 -7.47 15.30
C MET A 1013 17.25 -8.11 14.09
N TYR A 1014 16.48 -8.45 13.04
CA TYR A 1014 17.04 -9.05 11.81
C TYR A 1014 17.06 -8.06 10.65
N LYS A 1015 18.25 -7.83 10.09
CA LYS A 1015 18.49 -7.07 8.86
C LYS A 1015 17.96 -7.85 7.65
N VAL A 1016 17.58 -7.12 6.60
CA VAL A 1016 17.09 -7.69 5.33
C VAL A 1016 18.17 -8.47 4.58
N GLY A 1017 19.43 -8.08 4.75
CA GLY A 1017 20.60 -8.78 4.24
C GLY A 1017 21.89 -8.37 4.94
N ALA A 1018 22.96 -9.09 4.61
CA ALA A 1018 24.33 -8.84 5.06
C ALA A 1018 25.09 -7.96 4.04
N SER A 1019 26.25 -7.44 4.46
CA SER A 1019 27.07 -6.51 3.68
C SER A 1019 27.34 -7.00 2.24
N LEU A 1020 26.90 -6.21 1.27
CA LEU A 1020 27.21 -6.39 -0.16
C LEU A 1020 28.62 -5.88 -0.54
N LYS A 1021 29.50 -5.60 0.42
CA LYS A 1021 30.86 -5.08 0.16
C LYS A 1021 31.65 -6.04 -0.74
N GLY A 1022 32.08 -5.55 -1.90
CA GLY A 1022 32.83 -6.31 -2.90
C GLY A 1022 31.98 -6.83 -4.06
N GLN A 1023 30.65 -6.82 -3.94
CA GLN A 1023 29.75 -7.10 -5.06
C GLN A 1023 29.71 -5.91 -6.04
N PRO A 1024 29.43 -6.14 -7.34
CA PRO A 1024 29.42 -5.07 -8.33
C PRO A 1024 28.09 -4.33 -8.38
N MET A 1025 28.14 -3.03 -8.73
CA MET A 1025 26.97 -2.14 -8.90
C MET A 1025 25.87 -2.70 -9.83
N GLU A 1026 26.23 -3.60 -10.74
CA GLU A 1026 25.34 -4.16 -11.77
C GLU A 1026 24.27 -5.11 -11.21
N ILE A 1027 24.37 -5.57 -9.94
CA ILE A 1027 23.34 -6.45 -9.35
C ILE A 1027 22.02 -5.73 -9.02
N GLY A 1028 22.04 -4.39 -8.89
CA GLY A 1028 20.85 -3.58 -8.64
C GLY A 1028 21.11 -2.33 -7.80
N ARG A 1029 20.09 -1.47 -7.69
CA ARG A 1029 20.16 -0.18 -6.98
C ARG A 1029 20.52 -0.30 -5.49
N MET A 1030 20.36 -1.48 -4.87
CA MET A 1030 20.74 -1.73 -3.48
C MET A 1030 22.20 -1.36 -3.20
N MET A 1031 23.09 -1.55 -4.18
CA MET A 1031 24.51 -1.17 -4.11
C MET A 1031 24.77 0.34 -4.00
N ALA A 1032 23.80 1.18 -4.37
CA ALA A 1032 23.91 2.64 -4.27
C ALA A 1032 23.43 3.19 -2.91
N PHE A 1033 22.79 2.35 -2.07
CA PHE A 1033 22.34 2.75 -0.74
C PHE A 1033 23.43 2.49 0.30
N THR A 1034 23.58 3.40 1.25
CA THR A 1034 24.46 3.19 2.41
C THR A 1034 23.96 2.00 3.25
N PRO A 1035 24.83 1.12 3.75
CA PRO A 1035 24.44 0.06 4.69
C PRO A 1035 23.63 0.60 5.87
N GLY A 1036 22.54 -0.07 6.22
CA GLY A 1036 21.57 0.36 7.22
C GLY A 1036 20.46 1.27 6.70
N TRP A 1037 20.44 1.62 5.42
CA TRP A 1037 19.47 2.52 4.79
C TRP A 1037 18.71 1.86 3.63
N LEU A 1038 17.41 2.12 3.55
CA LEU A 1038 16.50 1.53 2.54
C LEU A 1038 16.70 0.00 2.47
N GLU A 1039 16.69 -0.63 1.29
CA GLU A 1039 16.84 -2.08 1.18
C GLU A 1039 18.27 -2.61 1.50
N ASN A 1040 19.29 -1.77 1.78
CA ASN A 1040 20.66 -2.24 2.05
C ASN A 1040 20.98 -2.33 3.55
N GLU A 1041 21.18 -3.53 4.08
CA GLU A 1041 21.50 -3.84 5.49
C GLU A 1041 20.58 -3.20 6.57
N SER A 1042 19.46 -2.58 6.21
CA SER A 1042 18.48 -2.09 7.20
C SER A 1042 17.67 -3.26 7.79
N ILE A 1043 16.94 -2.98 8.88
CA ILE A 1043 15.95 -3.90 9.43
C ILE A 1043 14.63 -3.64 8.70
N TRP A 1044 14.44 -4.30 7.55
CA TRP A 1044 13.23 -4.17 6.75
C TRP A 1044 12.09 -5.00 7.36
N LEU A 1045 11.23 -4.32 8.12
CA LEU A 1045 10.24 -4.93 9.02
C LEU A 1045 9.30 -5.92 8.33
N HIS A 1046 9.01 -5.74 7.03
CA HIS A 1046 8.19 -6.70 6.30
C HIS A 1046 8.86 -8.09 6.24
N MET A 1047 10.17 -8.16 5.99
CA MET A 1047 10.89 -9.44 5.99
C MET A 1047 11.15 -9.95 7.40
N SER A 1048 11.43 -9.06 8.36
CA SER A 1048 11.54 -9.45 9.78
C SER A 1048 10.25 -10.06 10.32
N TYR A 1049 9.07 -9.53 9.94
CA TYR A 1049 7.78 -10.10 10.37
C TYR A 1049 7.43 -11.40 9.61
N LYS A 1050 7.87 -11.58 8.36
CA LYS A 1050 7.82 -12.90 7.70
C LYS A 1050 8.65 -13.92 8.48
N TRP A 1051 9.87 -13.57 8.89
CA TRP A 1051 10.71 -14.43 9.73
C TRP A 1051 10.02 -14.82 11.04
N TYR A 1052 9.47 -13.85 11.78
CA TYR A 1052 8.71 -14.13 13.02
C TYR A 1052 7.48 -15.01 12.77
N LEU A 1053 6.73 -14.77 11.68
CA LEU A 1053 5.58 -15.61 11.28
C LEU A 1053 5.99 -17.05 10.98
N GLU A 1054 7.15 -17.28 10.36
CA GLU A 1054 7.65 -18.63 10.09
C GLU A 1054 8.27 -19.30 11.34
N LEU A 1055 8.82 -18.56 12.31
CA LEU A 1055 9.15 -19.11 13.64
C LEU A 1055 7.89 -19.61 14.37
N LEU A 1056 6.81 -18.83 14.31
CA LEU A 1056 5.50 -19.20 14.86
C LEU A 1056 4.93 -20.44 14.14
N ARG A 1057 4.90 -20.45 12.80
CA ARG A 1057 4.44 -21.59 11.98
C ARG A 1057 5.30 -22.86 12.20
N ALA A 1058 6.58 -22.72 12.50
CA ALA A 1058 7.49 -23.82 12.79
C ALA A 1058 7.30 -24.48 14.17
N GLY A 1059 6.55 -23.85 15.08
CA GLY A 1059 6.39 -24.30 16.47
C GLY A 1059 7.51 -23.83 17.42
N LEU A 1060 8.34 -22.88 17.00
CA LEU A 1060 9.43 -22.30 17.80
C LEU A 1060 8.88 -21.18 18.70
N TYR A 1061 7.88 -21.51 19.52
CA TYR A 1061 7.06 -20.50 20.21
C TYR A 1061 7.86 -19.66 21.22
N LYS A 1062 8.83 -20.25 21.92
CA LYS A 1062 9.63 -19.52 22.94
C LYS A 1062 10.61 -18.55 22.29
N GLU A 1063 11.13 -18.93 21.13
CA GLU A 1063 12.00 -18.12 20.28
C GLU A 1063 11.19 -16.99 19.62
N PHE A 1064 10.01 -17.30 19.07
CA PHE A 1064 9.06 -16.31 18.54
C PHE A 1064 8.71 -15.24 19.59
N PHE A 1065 8.27 -15.63 20.80
CA PHE A 1065 7.92 -14.68 21.85
C PHE A 1065 9.13 -13.92 22.42
N LYS A 1066 10.35 -14.44 22.27
CA LYS A 1066 11.60 -13.69 22.51
C LYS A 1066 11.81 -12.62 21.44
N GLU A 1067 11.78 -12.98 20.16
CA GLU A 1067 12.14 -12.03 19.08
C GLU A 1067 11.14 -10.88 18.94
N ILE A 1068 9.83 -11.10 19.14
CA ILE A 1068 8.86 -10.02 18.94
C ILE A 1068 8.99 -8.87 19.96
N LEU A 1069 9.56 -9.12 21.15
CA LEU A 1069 9.70 -8.10 22.20
C LEU A 1069 10.72 -7.00 21.87
N THR A 1070 11.59 -7.21 20.87
CA THR A 1070 12.43 -6.19 20.25
C THR A 1070 12.08 -5.99 18.77
N GLY A 1071 11.62 -7.05 18.11
CA GLY A 1071 11.32 -7.12 16.69
C GLY A 1071 10.04 -6.42 16.24
N VAL A 1072 9.04 -6.23 17.10
CA VAL A 1072 7.71 -5.71 16.75
C VAL A 1072 7.49 -4.30 17.32
N VAL A 1073 6.98 -3.39 16.48
CA VAL A 1073 6.96 -1.93 16.73
C VAL A 1073 6.25 -1.51 18.02
N CYS A 1074 5.21 -2.22 18.46
CA CYS A 1074 4.49 -1.90 19.69
C CYS A 1074 5.26 -2.15 21.01
N PHE A 1075 6.49 -2.68 20.93
CA PHE A 1075 7.43 -2.85 22.04
C PHE A 1075 8.66 -1.93 21.95
N MET A 1076 8.82 -1.16 20.87
CA MET A 1076 9.98 -0.27 20.67
C MET A 1076 9.90 1.01 21.51
N ASP A 1077 11.03 1.54 21.96
CA ASP A 1077 11.11 2.88 22.57
C ASP A 1077 10.79 3.95 21.50
N THR A 1078 9.71 4.70 21.74
CA THR A 1078 9.22 5.76 20.84
C THR A 1078 10.20 6.93 20.71
N LYS A 1079 11.11 7.14 21.67
CA LYS A 1079 12.19 8.13 21.56
C LYS A 1079 13.30 7.67 20.61
N VAL A 1080 13.53 6.36 20.53
CA VAL A 1080 14.50 5.77 19.60
C VAL A 1080 13.89 5.70 18.20
N SER A 1081 12.67 5.14 18.06
CA SER A 1081 11.98 4.98 16.77
C SER A 1081 11.52 6.31 16.16
N GLY A 1082 11.21 7.31 16.98
CA GLY A 1082 10.76 8.64 16.56
C GLY A 1082 9.28 8.71 16.15
N ARG A 1083 8.50 7.64 16.33
CA ARG A 1083 7.11 7.53 15.84
C ARG A 1083 6.15 6.95 16.87
N SER A 1084 4.86 6.92 16.51
CA SER A 1084 3.83 6.21 17.25
C SER A 1084 4.17 4.70 17.33
N PRO A 1085 4.05 4.06 18.51
CA PRO A 1085 4.26 2.61 18.65
C PRO A 1085 3.12 1.80 17.99
N LEU A 1086 2.05 2.48 17.56
CA LEU A 1086 0.97 1.86 16.79
C LEU A 1086 1.25 1.83 15.28
N GLU A 1087 2.14 2.69 14.78
CA GLU A 1087 2.38 2.84 13.34
C GLU A 1087 3.56 1.99 12.90
N ALA A 1088 3.30 0.92 12.13
CA ALA A 1088 4.36 0.14 11.49
C ALA A 1088 5.26 1.04 10.60
N SER A 1089 6.48 0.60 10.32
CA SER A 1089 7.36 1.23 9.32
C SER A 1089 7.68 0.23 8.19
N SER A 1090 8.23 0.69 7.05
CA SER A 1090 8.84 -0.25 6.11
C SER A 1090 10.17 -0.77 6.65
N PHE A 1091 11.01 0.11 7.20
CA PHE A 1091 12.30 -0.25 7.77
C PHE A 1091 12.65 0.54 9.03
N ILE A 1092 13.54 -0.05 9.83
CA ILE A 1092 14.26 0.57 10.93
C ILE A 1092 15.74 0.68 10.51
N VAL A 1093 16.37 1.83 10.77
CA VAL A 1093 17.81 2.04 10.52
C VAL A 1093 18.63 1.15 11.45
N SER A 1094 19.45 0.28 10.87
CA SER A 1094 20.28 -0.68 11.61
C SER A 1094 21.59 -0.08 12.12
N SER A 1095 22.26 -0.80 13.02
CA SER A 1095 23.57 -0.41 13.55
C SER A 1095 24.70 -0.36 12.51
N ALA A 1096 24.45 -0.85 11.29
CA ALA A 1096 25.35 -0.71 10.14
C ALA A 1096 25.42 0.72 9.57
N PHE A 1097 24.45 1.59 9.89
CA PHE A 1097 24.43 2.95 9.35
C PHE A 1097 25.52 3.83 9.98
N PRO A 1098 26.24 4.69 9.22
CA PRO A 1098 27.34 5.50 9.77
C PRO A 1098 26.92 6.50 10.85
N ASP A 1099 25.70 7.05 10.78
CA ASP A 1099 25.17 7.98 11.78
C ASP A 1099 24.42 7.24 12.90
N LYS A 1100 25.07 7.14 14.07
CA LYS A 1100 24.49 6.54 15.27
C LYS A 1100 23.25 7.26 15.80
N SER A 1101 23.00 8.53 15.47
CA SER A 1101 21.80 9.25 15.92
C SER A 1101 20.52 8.71 15.27
N LEU A 1102 20.65 8.08 14.09
CA LEU A 1102 19.54 7.46 13.36
C LEU A 1102 19.32 5.99 13.72
N HIS A 1103 20.24 5.30 14.41
CA HIS A 1103 20.05 3.90 14.81
C HIS A 1103 18.73 3.68 15.55
N GLY A 1104 17.99 2.65 15.15
CA GLY A 1104 16.66 2.34 15.68
C GLY A 1104 15.51 3.25 15.21
N SER A 1105 15.75 4.25 14.36
CA SER A 1105 14.70 5.14 13.84
C SER A 1105 13.87 4.46 12.73
N GLY A 1106 12.54 4.66 12.74
CA GLY A 1106 11.64 4.12 11.73
C GLY A 1106 11.36 5.06 10.55
N PHE A 1107 11.19 4.49 9.35
CA PHE A 1107 10.90 5.24 8.11
C PHE A 1107 9.85 4.56 7.23
N LEU A 1108 9.13 5.39 6.45
CA LEU A 1108 8.02 5.00 5.58
C LEU A 1108 6.87 4.40 6.40
N ALA A 1109 6.10 5.25 7.09
CA ALA A 1109 5.09 4.79 8.04
C ALA A 1109 3.92 4.00 7.40
N ARG A 1110 3.29 3.15 8.21
CA ARG A 1110 1.98 2.51 8.05
C ARG A 1110 1.80 1.52 6.91
N LEU A 1111 1.75 1.96 5.65
CA LEU A 1111 1.26 1.17 4.49
C LEU A 1111 2.28 0.14 3.94
N SER A 1112 2.88 -0.64 4.84
CA SER A 1112 3.83 -1.72 4.55
C SER A 1112 3.14 -3.10 4.60
N GLY A 1113 3.71 -4.07 3.88
CA GLY A 1113 3.32 -5.48 3.98
C GLY A 1113 3.51 -6.07 5.39
N THR A 1114 4.31 -5.42 6.24
CA THR A 1114 4.42 -5.65 7.70
C THR A 1114 3.04 -5.88 8.36
N THR A 1115 2.02 -5.13 7.92
CA THR A 1115 0.64 -5.20 8.43
C THR A 1115 -0.03 -6.57 8.19
N ALA A 1116 0.08 -7.10 6.96
CA ALA A 1116 -0.47 -8.39 6.59
C ALA A 1116 0.23 -9.56 7.31
N GLU A 1117 1.54 -9.46 7.54
CA GLU A 1117 2.27 -10.46 8.32
C GLU A 1117 1.88 -10.40 9.81
N PHE A 1118 1.70 -9.21 10.39
CA PHE A 1118 1.21 -9.06 11.77
C PHE A 1118 -0.18 -9.67 11.96
N LEU A 1119 -1.10 -9.44 11.02
CA LEU A 1119 -2.44 -10.01 11.06
C LEU A 1119 -2.42 -11.54 10.93
N SER A 1120 -1.51 -12.11 10.14
CA SER A 1120 -1.33 -13.57 10.08
C SER A 1120 -0.71 -14.14 11.36
N MET A 1121 0.22 -13.42 12.02
CA MET A 1121 0.70 -13.77 13.36
C MET A 1121 -0.44 -13.72 14.38
N TRP A 1122 -1.24 -12.66 14.39
CA TRP A 1122 -2.40 -12.50 15.27
C TRP A 1122 -3.44 -13.61 15.09
N ASN A 1123 -3.85 -13.93 13.85
CA ASN A 1123 -4.80 -15.03 13.59
C ASN A 1123 -4.25 -16.38 14.09
N HIS A 1124 -2.96 -16.68 13.84
CA HIS A 1124 -2.33 -17.91 14.33
C HIS A 1124 -2.21 -17.94 15.87
N MET A 1125 -1.83 -16.82 16.51
CA MET A 1125 -1.75 -16.71 17.96
C MET A 1125 -3.12 -16.85 18.64
N MET A 1126 -4.16 -16.22 18.09
CA MET A 1126 -5.49 -16.20 18.69
C MET A 1126 -6.31 -17.47 18.39
N PHE A 1127 -6.13 -18.12 17.24
CA PHE A 1127 -7.02 -19.22 16.81
C PHE A 1127 -6.28 -20.53 16.46
N GLY A 1128 -4.97 -20.48 16.25
CA GLY A 1128 -4.17 -21.58 15.71
C GLY A 1128 -4.13 -21.60 14.17
N PRO A 1129 -3.33 -22.49 13.56
CA PRO A 1129 -3.14 -22.56 12.10
C PRO A 1129 -4.34 -23.11 11.33
N LYS A 1130 -5.22 -23.88 11.98
CA LYS A 1130 -6.40 -24.51 11.39
C LYS A 1130 -7.54 -24.54 12.43
N PRO A 1131 -8.26 -23.43 12.65
CA PRO A 1131 -9.35 -23.40 13.63
C PRO A 1131 -10.50 -24.33 13.23
N PHE A 1132 -10.76 -24.50 11.92
CA PHE A 1132 -11.65 -25.56 11.41
C PHE A 1132 -10.84 -26.68 10.74
N ASP A 1133 -11.35 -27.90 10.86
CA ASP A 1133 -10.81 -29.10 10.21
C ASP A 1133 -11.94 -30.09 9.88
N THR A 1134 -11.64 -31.20 9.20
CA THR A 1134 -12.55 -32.35 9.08
C THR A 1134 -12.07 -33.53 9.92
N ASN A 1135 -12.98 -34.22 10.59
CA ASN A 1135 -12.64 -35.45 11.30
C ASN A 1135 -12.48 -36.63 10.32
N GLY A 1136 -12.01 -37.79 10.82
CA GLY A 1136 -11.82 -39.01 10.03
C GLY A 1136 -13.08 -39.64 9.41
N ALA A 1137 -14.24 -38.99 9.52
CA ALA A 1137 -15.48 -39.32 8.80
C ALA A 1137 -15.94 -38.15 7.89
N GLY A 1138 -15.03 -37.24 7.51
CA GLY A 1138 -15.27 -36.09 6.62
C GLY A 1138 -16.09 -34.95 7.23
N LYS A 1139 -16.41 -34.99 8.53
CA LYS A 1139 -17.33 -34.02 9.14
C LYS A 1139 -16.58 -32.84 9.75
N LEU A 1140 -17.06 -31.63 9.45
CA LEU A 1140 -16.54 -30.36 9.98
C LEU A 1140 -16.48 -30.37 11.53
N GLN A 1141 -15.34 -29.93 12.05
CA GLN A 1141 -15.10 -29.69 13.46
C GLN A 1141 -14.38 -28.35 13.65
N LEU A 1142 -14.49 -27.78 14.85
CA LEU A 1142 -13.77 -26.60 15.32
C LEU A 1142 -12.83 -27.03 16.45
N ALA A 1143 -11.55 -26.73 16.31
CA ALA A 1143 -10.49 -27.08 17.25
C ALA A 1143 -9.49 -25.91 17.32
N LEU A 1144 -9.76 -24.95 18.21
CA LEU A 1144 -8.89 -23.80 18.40
C LEU A 1144 -7.56 -24.24 19.03
N ALA A 1145 -6.45 -23.68 18.56
CA ALA A 1145 -5.11 -23.99 19.06
C ALA A 1145 -4.33 -22.68 19.35
N PRO A 1146 -4.72 -21.91 20.38
CA PRO A 1146 -4.12 -20.62 20.69
C PRO A 1146 -2.64 -20.75 21.08
N VAL A 1147 -1.83 -19.80 20.60
CA VAL A 1147 -0.42 -19.64 20.93
C VAL A 1147 -0.25 -18.27 21.60
N ILE A 1148 -0.32 -18.27 22.94
CA ILE A 1148 -0.41 -17.11 23.82
C ILE A 1148 0.60 -17.29 24.94
N SER A 1149 1.53 -16.36 25.12
CA SER A 1149 2.50 -16.44 26.21
C SER A 1149 1.93 -15.94 27.54
N SER A 1150 2.48 -16.46 28.64
CA SER A 1150 2.18 -16.15 30.04
C SER A 1150 2.08 -14.66 30.37
N TRP A 1151 2.85 -13.78 29.71
CA TRP A 1151 2.79 -12.33 29.91
C TRP A 1151 1.63 -11.63 29.17
N MET A 1152 0.91 -12.32 28.28
CA MET A 1152 -0.23 -11.75 27.56
C MET A 1152 -1.56 -11.87 28.33
N TRP A 1153 -1.66 -12.72 29.36
CA TRP A 1153 -2.90 -12.86 30.13
C TRP A 1153 -3.18 -11.62 30.98
N LYS A 1154 -4.44 -11.18 31.04
CA LYS A 1154 -4.89 -10.17 32.01
C LYS A 1154 -4.75 -10.71 33.44
N GLU A 1155 -4.87 -9.82 34.44
CA GLU A 1155 -4.67 -10.18 35.85
C GLU A 1155 -5.59 -11.32 36.31
N ASP A 1156 -6.82 -11.36 35.78
CA ASP A 1156 -7.85 -12.38 36.01
C ASP A 1156 -7.61 -13.73 35.29
N GLY A 1157 -6.59 -13.83 34.45
CA GLY A 1157 -6.29 -15.01 33.64
C GLY A 1157 -7.05 -15.08 32.32
N THR A 1158 -7.64 -13.98 31.84
CA THR A 1158 -8.38 -13.96 30.57
C THR A 1158 -7.65 -13.24 29.43
N ILE A 1159 -7.99 -13.60 28.19
CA ILE A 1159 -7.82 -12.78 26.98
C ILE A 1159 -9.12 -12.85 26.19
N THR A 1160 -9.53 -11.73 25.59
CA THR A 1160 -10.73 -11.65 24.74
C THR A 1160 -10.37 -11.15 23.35
N CYS A 1161 -10.92 -11.73 22.28
CA CYS A 1161 -10.71 -11.28 20.90
C CYS A 1161 -11.87 -11.64 19.95
N ASN A 1162 -11.97 -10.98 18.80
CA ASN A 1162 -13.07 -11.20 17.85
C ASN A 1162 -12.74 -12.32 16.85
N PHE A 1163 -13.28 -13.51 17.08
CA PHE A 1163 -13.19 -14.65 16.15
C PHE A 1163 -14.15 -14.47 14.97
N LEU A 1164 -13.71 -14.89 13.78
CA LEU A 1164 -14.43 -14.69 12.51
C LEU A 1164 -14.89 -13.24 12.28
N GLY A 1165 -14.20 -12.26 12.90
CA GLY A 1165 -14.48 -10.84 12.84
C GLY A 1165 -15.74 -10.34 13.55
N SER A 1166 -16.50 -11.20 14.28
CA SER A 1166 -17.70 -10.76 15.02
C SER A 1166 -18.24 -11.76 16.07
N ILE A 1167 -17.40 -12.65 16.60
CA ILE A 1167 -17.77 -13.57 17.69
C ILE A 1167 -16.83 -13.29 18.86
N ASP A 1168 -17.40 -12.93 20.01
CA ASP A 1168 -16.65 -12.58 21.23
C ASP A 1168 -16.00 -13.85 21.80
N LEU A 1169 -14.74 -14.11 21.46
CA LEU A 1169 -13.97 -15.26 21.95
C LEU A 1169 -13.23 -14.89 23.23
N THR A 1170 -13.47 -15.63 24.31
CA THR A 1170 -12.80 -15.48 25.60
C THR A 1170 -12.00 -16.74 25.92
N TYR A 1171 -10.69 -16.61 26.07
CA TYR A 1171 -9.83 -17.64 26.66
C TYR A 1171 -9.69 -17.42 28.16
N VAL A 1172 -9.75 -18.50 28.94
CA VAL A 1172 -9.61 -18.50 30.40
C VAL A 1172 -8.51 -19.47 30.82
N ASN A 1173 -7.41 -18.95 31.37
CA ASN A 1173 -6.27 -19.70 31.89
C ASN A 1173 -5.91 -19.13 33.27
N ALA A 1174 -6.56 -19.64 34.31
CA ALA A 1174 -6.36 -19.14 35.69
C ALA A 1174 -4.93 -19.32 36.21
N ALA A 1175 -4.16 -20.25 35.64
CA ALA A 1175 -2.75 -20.46 35.95
C ALA A 1175 -1.79 -19.49 35.23
N LYS A 1176 -2.28 -18.77 34.21
CA LYS A 1176 -1.51 -17.82 33.37
C LYS A 1176 -0.21 -18.38 32.80
N LYS A 1177 -0.19 -19.69 32.54
CA LYS A 1177 0.90 -20.38 31.82
C LYS A 1177 0.95 -19.96 30.36
N ASP A 1178 2.06 -20.22 29.69
CA ASP A 1178 2.09 -20.26 28.22
C ASP A 1178 1.06 -21.29 27.70
N SER A 1179 0.25 -20.94 26.69
CA SER A 1179 -0.90 -21.78 26.28
C SER A 1179 -0.50 -23.13 25.71
N TRP A 1180 0.66 -23.22 25.06
CA TRP A 1180 1.21 -24.48 24.54
C TRP A 1180 1.71 -25.43 25.65
N GLU A 1181 1.69 -25.00 26.91
CA GLU A 1181 1.93 -25.83 28.11
C GLU A 1181 0.64 -26.18 28.86
N THR A 1182 -0.52 -25.88 28.27
CA THR A 1182 -1.87 -26.17 28.79
C THR A 1182 -2.69 -27.02 27.82
N LYS A 1183 -3.89 -27.45 28.23
CA LYS A 1183 -4.86 -28.11 27.34
C LYS A 1183 -6.23 -27.47 27.45
N ILE A 1184 -6.95 -27.39 26.34
CA ILE A 1184 -8.35 -26.97 26.34
C ILE A 1184 -9.21 -28.06 26.99
N THR A 1185 -9.88 -27.73 28.08
CA THR A 1185 -10.75 -28.65 28.84
C THR A 1185 -12.22 -28.54 28.47
N GLY A 1186 -12.65 -27.42 27.87
CA GLY A 1186 -13.99 -27.30 27.30
C GLY A 1186 -14.31 -25.94 26.67
N TYR A 1187 -15.49 -25.87 26.06
CA TYR A 1187 -16.07 -24.69 25.42
C TYR A 1187 -17.46 -24.40 26.00
N VAL A 1188 -17.83 -23.11 26.03
CA VAL A 1188 -19.20 -22.62 26.22
C VAL A 1188 -19.56 -21.76 25.01
N LEU A 1189 -20.68 -22.08 24.34
CA LEU A 1189 -21.13 -21.38 23.13
C LEU A 1189 -22.48 -20.70 23.40
N SER A 1190 -22.51 -19.38 23.21
CA SER A 1190 -23.65 -18.51 23.58
C SER A 1190 -24.21 -17.77 22.37
N ALA A 1191 -25.53 -17.80 22.16
CA ALA A 1191 -26.21 -17.11 21.07
C ALA A 1191 -27.00 -15.86 21.52
N GLY A 1192 -26.84 -15.46 22.79
CA GLY A 1192 -27.47 -14.28 23.38
C GLY A 1192 -28.97 -14.43 23.64
N HIS A 1193 -29.60 -13.30 24.00
CA HIS A 1193 -31.06 -13.10 24.08
C HIS A 1193 -31.88 -14.20 24.80
N GLY A 1194 -31.33 -14.78 25.87
CA GLY A 1194 -32.04 -15.80 26.67
C GLY A 1194 -32.06 -17.20 26.07
N THR A 1195 -31.30 -17.46 24.99
CA THR A 1195 -30.98 -18.83 24.58
C THR A 1195 -30.11 -19.52 25.63
N LYS A 1196 -30.23 -20.85 25.77
CA LYS A 1196 -29.41 -21.63 26.70
C LYS A 1196 -28.04 -21.92 26.09
N ASP A 1197 -26.98 -21.69 26.86
CA ASP A 1197 -25.61 -21.99 26.48
C ASP A 1197 -25.39 -23.48 26.17
N VAL A 1198 -24.50 -23.74 25.20
CA VAL A 1198 -24.03 -25.09 24.86
C VAL A 1198 -22.66 -25.31 25.47
N HIS A 1199 -22.55 -26.28 26.37
CA HIS A 1199 -21.28 -26.71 26.97
C HIS A 1199 -20.74 -27.93 26.21
N ILE A 1200 -19.48 -27.87 25.79
CA ILE A 1200 -18.74 -28.98 25.16
C ILE A 1200 -17.53 -29.31 26.02
N ALA A 1201 -17.30 -30.58 26.32
CA ALA A 1201 -16.12 -31.04 27.06
C ALA A 1201 -14.98 -31.45 26.09
N GLY A 1202 -13.75 -31.11 26.45
CA GLY A 1202 -12.55 -31.37 25.65
C GLY A 1202 -12.27 -30.32 24.57
N ALA A 1203 -11.21 -30.57 23.79
CA ALA A 1203 -10.61 -29.60 22.87
C ALA A 1203 -11.28 -29.46 21.49
N VAL A 1204 -12.38 -30.17 21.21
CA VAL A 1204 -13.01 -30.22 19.88
C VAL A 1204 -14.53 -30.01 19.95
N VAL A 1205 -15.03 -29.06 19.16
CA VAL A 1205 -16.46 -28.82 18.93
C VAL A 1205 -16.87 -29.47 17.62
N GLY A 1206 -17.77 -30.45 17.67
CA GLY A 1206 -18.28 -31.15 16.47
C GLY A 1206 -19.54 -30.52 15.85
N LEU A 1207 -20.09 -31.18 14.82
CA LEU A 1207 -21.42 -30.86 14.29
C LEU A 1207 -22.53 -31.11 15.34
N PRO A 1208 -23.62 -30.31 15.35
CA PRO A 1208 -23.91 -29.18 14.46
C PRO A 1208 -23.19 -27.88 14.88
N HIS A 1209 -22.52 -27.87 16.03
CA HIS A 1209 -22.03 -26.65 16.67
C HIS A 1209 -20.89 -25.97 15.90
N ALA A 1210 -19.95 -26.72 15.32
CA ALA A 1210 -18.90 -26.16 14.46
C ALA A 1210 -19.46 -25.36 13.27
N LEU A 1211 -20.44 -25.92 12.56
CA LEU A 1211 -21.12 -25.24 11.45
C LEU A 1211 -21.91 -24.01 11.94
N ASN A 1212 -22.53 -24.10 13.12
CA ASN A 1212 -23.22 -22.95 13.71
C ASN A 1212 -22.26 -21.83 14.14
N VAL A 1213 -21.02 -22.14 14.57
CA VAL A 1213 -19.97 -21.13 14.83
C VAL A 1213 -19.52 -20.50 13.51
N ARG A 1214 -19.16 -21.30 12.50
CA ARG A 1214 -18.76 -20.77 11.18
C ARG A 1214 -19.82 -19.87 10.55
N ASN A 1215 -21.08 -20.26 10.68
CA ASN A 1215 -22.23 -19.52 10.17
C ASN A 1215 -22.74 -18.45 11.17
N LYS A 1216 -21.91 -18.02 12.13
CA LYS A 1216 -22.14 -16.90 13.06
C LYS A 1216 -23.47 -16.94 13.84
N LYS A 1217 -23.96 -18.14 14.17
CA LYS A 1217 -25.16 -18.33 15.01
C LYS A 1217 -24.88 -18.26 16.52
N TYR A 1218 -23.60 -18.18 16.89
CA TYR A 1218 -23.15 -17.86 18.24
C TYR A 1218 -22.53 -16.47 18.23
N THR A 1219 -22.84 -15.67 19.24
CA THR A 1219 -22.30 -14.31 19.42
C THR A 1219 -21.06 -14.30 20.31
N ALA A 1220 -20.95 -15.27 21.24
CA ALA A 1220 -19.81 -15.41 22.12
C ALA A 1220 -19.39 -16.87 22.32
N ILE A 1221 -18.10 -17.08 22.59
CA ILE A 1221 -17.48 -18.37 22.88
C ILE A 1221 -16.53 -18.19 24.08
N THR A 1222 -16.66 -19.02 25.12
CA THR A 1222 -15.65 -19.13 26.18
C THR A 1222 -14.90 -20.46 26.06
N VAL A 1223 -13.59 -20.44 26.26
CA VAL A 1223 -12.70 -21.61 26.16
C VAL A 1223 -11.81 -21.68 27.40
N THR A 1224 -11.80 -22.83 28.08
CA THR A 1224 -11.04 -23.04 29.32
C THR A 1224 -9.76 -23.81 29.05
N LEU A 1225 -8.63 -23.35 29.62
CA LEU A 1225 -7.31 -23.99 29.54
C LEU A 1225 -6.75 -24.28 30.93
N GLU A 1226 -6.13 -25.46 31.09
CA GLU A 1226 -5.54 -25.96 32.35
C GLU A 1226 -4.12 -26.54 32.15
#